data_AF-A0P1W4-F1
#
_entry.id   AF-A0P1W4-F1
#
_cell.length_a   1.000
_cell.length_b   1.000
_cell.length_c   1.000
_cell.angle_alpha   90.00
_cell.angle_beta   90.00
_cell.angle_gamma   90.00
#
_symmetry.space_group_name_H-M   'P 1'
#
loop_
_entity.id
_entity.type
_entity.pdbx_description
1 polymer ?
#
loop_
_entity_poly.entity_id
_entity_poly.type
_entity_poly.pdbx_seq_one_letter_code
_entity_poly.pdbx_strand_id
1 'polypeptide(L)'
;MPLSLPRLAVATSLLVASSAFSLVPSSAQAADRATILILDASGSMWAQLPEGRSRIEVARDVLGDYLRSRDGSRPLGVIAYGHNRKGDCQDIETISPVGVQDPASLGSRLNGLSPRGKTPLAGSLRRAATLIPKTSEEADIVLVTDGLETCGLDPCAVAASLAQEGIPVRAHVVGFGLTEGEVRQISCIAETTGGMVLAPQSGAELADALVRVTEPVTREAEAPGKAAINLTIAADISGRPNKVAFRGIHTTSGQNVEFGELDFESDSALPVELAEGAWLLTADAGDKGNGEMEATIVAGDNRTLYVPFTGPMPSVVLPPRGPYLAGSQAAFPYEITNEGLAVGGADFVLSLLPAGTTDLNQALTWSMQDGSKGARVGQLNLPPDAGSYVVAFHRYGESDLASALQSFAFSTQLQPAVTLNAPETAEPGAMLPVTMTGGLGTNDRVEIWKDGALYSWDQSRYVRDLFDNEYGKANPIAAPGEPGAYEIVYLVADRDGDSAIATRMPLTVGAGAGSYEEGAATPGGQVQPVGQQNAATQHQTPASPIPLAGDPDPTHGPDQVLSESDIGYFCEGPFPCPITDPVTGLAFVLPVGWYTDKPAFGGTLGGAQNGTPVITFFSPMEVPDTYVLNPSQWLESNGPCQDVKAGRFCRFLTGTDAPEADVAMITKSLVHIPGLATQSAAATGTASAPDLPAALRGQAGLLAAQDPAAAEAMKGLSTILQKTAENGGEIVPAEIIHALTQGKGLPEIGASLAASGSASIPPMTPCETQMPCPFEVSTPKLSGTLPFGWRISQPGMTPQGKINAWFTAFDPAGNMKKLGLNQDGGEACVPTAAGELCEHTPYISTDEVSLIAGSLTR
;
A
#
# COMPACT_ATOMS: atom_id res chain seq x y z
N MET A 1 -73.86 -44.45 -71.83
CA MET A 1 -75.30 -44.08 -71.83
C MET A 1 -75.85 -44.25 -70.41
N PRO A 2 -76.84 -43.45 -70.01
CA PRO A 2 -76.84 -42.58 -68.83
C PRO A 2 -77.09 -43.34 -67.52
N LEU A 3 -76.61 -42.78 -66.40
CA LEU A 3 -77.03 -43.22 -65.07
C LEU A 3 -77.67 -42.04 -64.32
N SER A 4 -78.98 -42.20 -64.14
CA SER A 4 -79.86 -41.43 -63.29
C SER A 4 -79.61 -41.76 -61.82
N LEU A 5 -79.59 -40.71 -60.98
CA LEU A 5 -79.76 -40.78 -59.53
C LEU A 5 -81.08 -40.08 -59.16
N PRO A 6 -81.83 -40.60 -58.15
CA PRO A 6 -83.10 -40.04 -57.73
C PRO A 6 -82.98 -39.08 -56.54
N ARG A 7 -84.08 -38.36 -56.34
CA ARG A 7 -84.41 -37.42 -55.26
C ARG A 7 -84.14 -37.99 -53.85
N LEU A 8 -83.73 -37.13 -52.91
CA LEU A 8 -83.96 -37.33 -51.48
C LEU A 8 -84.24 -35.99 -50.76
N ALA A 9 -84.94 -36.13 -49.64
CA ALA A 9 -85.75 -35.14 -48.94
C ALA A 9 -84.97 -34.10 -48.13
N VAL A 10 -85.61 -32.93 -47.96
CA VAL A 10 -85.16 -31.83 -47.09
C VAL A 10 -85.50 -32.18 -45.64
N ALA A 11 -84.47 -32.31 -44.80
CA ALA A 11 -84.59 -32.43 -43.36
C ALA A 11 -84.00 -31.18 -42.68
N THR A 12 -84.83 -30.49 -41.93
CA THR A 12 -84.51 -29.37 -41.05
C THR A 12 -83.62 -29.87 -39.91
N SER A 13 -82.43 -29.31 -39.72
CA SER A 13 -81.57 -29.56 -38.55
C SER A 13 -81.15 -28.25 -37.92
N LEU A 14 -81.49 -28.13 -36.63
CA LEU A 14 -81.04 -27.13 -35.67
C LEU A 14 -79.52 -27.25 -35.51
N LEU A 15 -78.78 -26.19 -35.82
CA LEU A 15 -77.34 -26.09 -35.55
C LEU A 15 -77.13 -25.29 -34.26
N VAL A 16 -76.78 -26.02 -33.20
CA VAL A 16 -76.20 -25.48 -31.96
C VAL A 16 -74.82 -24.93 -32.30
N ALA A 17 -74.62 -23.63 -32.09
CA ALA A 17 -73.32 -22.99 -32.22
C ALA A 17 -72.45 -23.37 -31.00
N SER A 18 -71.67 -24.44 -31.13
CA SER A 18 -70.59 -24.78 -30.20
C SER A 18 -69.44 -23.78 -30.38
N SER A 19 -69.44 -22.71 -29.60
CA SER A 19 -68.26 -21.86 -29.41
C SER A 19 -67.19 -22.66 -28.65
N ALA A 20 -66.25 -23.23 -29.38
CA ALA A 20 -65.01 -23.75 -28.81
C ALA A 20 -64.17 -22.56 -28.30
N PHE A 21 -64.35 -22.22 -27.03
CA PHE A 21 -63.42 -21.37 -26.29
C PHE A 21 -62.16 -22.21 -26.05
N SER A 22 -61.17 -22.08 -26.92
CA SER A 22 -59.83 -22.60 -26.67
C SER A 22 -59.27 -21.86 -25.46
N LEU A 23 -59.32 -22.49 -24.29
CA LEU A 23 -58.51 -22.12 -23.13
C LEU A 23 -57.05 -22.34 -23.52
N VAL A 24 -56.41 -21.26 -24.01
CA VAL A 24 -54.96 -21.18 -24.00
C VAL A 24 -54.56 -21.10 -22.54
N PRO A 25 -53.79 -22.06 -21.98
CA PRO A 25 -53.19 -21.84 -20.69
C PRO A 25 -52.21 -20.66 -20.84
N SER A 26 -52.59 -19.50 -20.33
CA SER A 26 -51.64 -18.43 -20.06
C SER A 26 -50.69 -18.94 -18.98
N SER A 27 -49.54 -19.48 -19.37
CA SER A 27 -48.36 -19.54 -18.52
C SER A 27 -47.81 -18.11 -18.36
N ALA A 28 -48.53 -17.30 -17.59
CA ALA A 28 -48.01 -16.06 -17.03
C ALA A 28 -47.46 -16.40 -15.64
N GLN A 29 -46.27 -16.99 -15.60
CA GLN A 29 -45.60 -17.35 -14.36
C GLN A 29 -44.09 -17.16 -14.57
N ALA A 30 -43.66 -15.90 -14.63
CA ALA A 30 -42.26 -15.48 -14.62
C ALA A 30 -42.16 -13.94 -14.49
N ALA A 31 -42.46 -13.36 -13.32
CA ALA A 31 -42.08 -11.97 -13.01
C ALA A 31 -42.08 -11.56 -11.51
N ASP A 32 -42.25 -12.45 -10.53
CA ASP A 32 -42.44 -11.98 -9.14
C ASP A 32 -41.22 -11.24 -8.54
N ARG A 33 -39.99 -11.61 -8.91
CA ARG A 33 -38.77 -11.01 -8.35
C ARG A 33 -37.66 -10.88 -9.38
N ALA A 34 -37.04 -9.70 -9.45
CA ALA A 34 -35.87 -9.46 -10.29
C ALA A 34 -34.58 -9.52 -9.46
N THR A 35 -33.56 -10.24 -9.92
CA THR A 35 -32.23 -10.22 -9.29
C THR A 35 -31.23 -9.56 -10.22
N ILE A 36 -30.43 -8.65 -9.70
CA ILE A 36 -29.35 -7.96 -10.40
C ILE A 36 -28.05 -8.21 -9.66
N LEU A 37 -27.12 -8.91 -10.29
CA LEU A 37 -25.76 -9.07 -9.78
C LEU A 37 -24.91 -7.89 -10.25
N ILE A 38 -24.23 -7.22 -9.33
CA ILE A 38 -23.19 -6.24 -9.62
C ILE A 38 -21.85 -6.89 -9.27
N LEU A 39 -21.01 -7.07 -10.26
CA LEU A 39 -19.67 -7.63 -10.11
C LEU A 39 -18.61 -6.52 -10.16
N ASP A 40 -17.82 -6.44 -9.10
CA ASP A 40 -16.58 -5.70 -9.09
C ASP A 40 -15.56 -6.37 -10.00
N ALA A 41 -15.09 -5.60 -10.96
CA ALA A 41 -13.94 -5.92 -11.77
C ALA A 41 -13.04 -4.67 -11.84
N SER A 42 -12.91 -3.95 -10.73
CA SER A 42 -11.96 -2.85 -10.56
C SER A 42 -10.53 -3.38 -10.37
N GLY A 43 -9.53 -2.52 -10.57
CA GLY A 43 -8.12 -2.94 -10.55
C GLY A 43 -7.66 -3.66 -9.28
N SER A 44 -8.30 -3.41 -8.12
CA SER A 44 -8.02 -4.10 -6.85
C SER A 44 -8.28 -5.62 -6.93
N MET A 45 -9.18 -6.07 -7.80
CA MET A 45 -9.52 -7.49 -7.96
C MET A 45 -8.35 -8.34 -8.51
N TRP A 46 -7.22 -7.73 -8.90
CA TRP A 46 -5.97 -8.42 -9.18
C TRP A 46 -5.19 -8.85 -7.93
N ALA A 47 -5.54 -8.34 -6.76
CA ALA A 47 -4.94 -8.74 -5.50
C ALA A 47 -5.02 -10.26 -5.32
N GLN A 48 -3.94 -10.86 -4.81
CA GLN A 48 -3.88 -12.29 -4.60
C GLN A 48 -4.51 -12.68 -3.26
N LEU A 49 -5.21 -13.81 -3.27
CA LEU A 49 -5.60 -14.52 -2.06
C LEU A 49 -4.40 -15.34 -1.55
N PRO A 50 -4.40 -15.77 -0.27
CA PRO A 50 -3.31 -16.58 0.32
C PRO A 50 -2.97 -17.86 -0.47
N GLU A 51 -3.91 -18.36 -1.24
CA GLU A 51 -3.81 -19.52 -2.14
C GLU A 51 -3.12 -19.23 -3.50
N GLY A 52 -2.62 -18.01 -3.71
CA GLY A 52 -1.81 -17.61 -4.87
C GLY A 52 -2.59 -17.31 -6.16
N ARG A 53 -3.92 -17.27 -6.08
CA ARG A 53 -4.83 -16.89 -7.18
C ARG A 53 -5.33 -15.46 -6.98
N SER A 54 -5.60 -14.73 -8.06
CA SER A 54 -6.22 -13.41 -7.95
C SER A 54 -7.70 -13.49 -7.56
N ARG A 55 -8.20 -12.48 -6.85
CA ARG A 55 -9.62 -12.40 -6.46
C ARG A 55 -10.55 -12.49 -7.68
N ILE A 56 -10.19 -11.86 -8.80
CA ILE A 56 -11.01 -11.94 -10.01
C ILE A 56 -11.10 -13.35 -10.60
N GLU A 57 -10.00 -14.12 -10.58
CA GLU A 57 -10.00 -15.49 -11.09
C GLU A 57 -10.92 -16.38 -10.25
N VAL A 58 -10.84 -16.24 -8.92
CA VAL A 58 -11.71 -16.97 -8.01
C VAL A 58 -13.17 -16.53 -8.15
N ALA A 59 -13.44 -15.23 -8.22
CA ALA A 59 -14.79 -14.71 -8.42
C ALA A 59 -15.42 -15.20 -9.73
N ARG A 60 -14.66 -15.29 -10.82
CA ARG A 60 -15.12 -15.83 -12.11
C ARG A 60 -15.47 -17.31 -12.05
N ASP A 61 -14.61 -18.12 -11.45
CA ASP A 61 -14.86 -19.55 -11.30
C ASP A 61 -16.13 -19.79 -10.49
N VAL A 62 -16.21 -19.15 -9.33
CA VAL A 62 -17.34 -19.24 -8.41
C VAL A 62 -18.64 -18.76 -9.07
N LEU A 63 -18.61 -17.63 -9.79
CA LEU A 63 -19.77 -17.15 -10.53
C LEU A 63 -20.15 -18.07 -11.68
N GLY A 64 -19.17 -18.66 -12.37
CA GLY A 64 -19.40 -19.67 -13.40
C GLY A 64 -20.08 -20.92 -12.86
N ASP A 65 -19.69 -21.39 -11.67
CA ASP A 65 -20.35 -22.48 -10.95
C ASP A 65 -21.77 -22.10 -10.52
N TYR A 66 -21.93 -20.91 -9.92
CA TYR A 66 -23.21 -20.37 -9.49
C TYR A 66 -24.22 -20.28 -10.64
N LEU A 67 -23.80 -19.76 -11.80
CA LEU A 67 -24.66 -19.65 -12.98
C LEU A 67 -25.15 -21.01 -13.48
N ARG A 68 -24.34 -22.07 -13.32
CA ARG A 68 -24.70 -23.44 -13.70
C ARG A 68 -25.64 -24.12 -12.69
N SER A 69 -25.55 -23.78 -11.41
CA SER A 69 -26.31 -24.42 -10.33
C SER A 69 -27.64 -23.72 -10.02
N ARG A 70 -27.78 -22.43 -10.32
CA ARG A 70 -29.02 -21.67 -10.08
C ARG A 70 -30.21 -22.17 -10.92
N ASP A 71 -31.42 -21.82 -10.48
CA ASP A 71 -32.62 -21.95 -11.30
C ASP A 71 -32.58 -20.97 -12.49
N GLY A 72 -32.37 -21.52 -13.70
CA GLY A 72 -32.29 -20.76 -14.94
C GLY A 72 -33.62 -20.12 -15.37
N SER A 73 -34.76 -20.51 -14.78
CA SER A 73 -36.06 -19.89 -15.07
C SER A 73 -36.23 -18.51 -14.42
N ARG A 74 -35.46 -18.22 -13.35
CA ARG A 74 -35.52 -16.95 -12.64
C ARG A 74 -34.76 -15.86 -13.41
N PRO A 75 -35.33 -14.66 -13.61
CA PRO A 75 -34.65 -13.56 -14.26
C PRO A 75 -33.36 -13.13 -13.51
N LEU A 76 -32.28 -12.90 -14.25
CA LEU A 76 -31.02 -12.36 -13.75
C LEU A 76 -30.55 -11.24 -14.67
N GLY A 77 -30.26 -10.08 -14.10
CA GLY A 77 -29.45 -9.04 -14.71
C GLY A 77 -28.03 -9.08 -14.17
N VAL A 78 -27.06 -8.70 -14.98
CA VAL A 78 -25.66 -8.60 -14.56
C VAL A 78 -25.10 -7.27 -14.99
N ILE A 79 -24.52 -6.58 -14.03
CA ILE A 79 -23.72 -5.38 -14.20
C ILE A 79 -22.30 -5.74 -13.79
N ALA A 80 -21.31 -5.22 -14.51
CA ALA A 80 -19.93 -5.19 -14.05
C ALA A 80 -19.43 -3.76 -14.12
N TYR A 81 -18.51 -3.41 -13.22
CA TYR A 81 -17.84 -2.12 -13.27
C TYR A 81 -16.32 -2.29 -13.25
N GLY A 82 -15.64 -1.27 -13.79
CA GLY A 82 -14.18 -1.20 -13.79
C GLY A 82 -13.49 -2.20 -14.73
N HIS A 83 -14.20 -2.96 -15.56
CA HIS A 83 -13.57 -3.98 -16.42
C HIS A 83 -13.12 -3.49 -17.80
N ASN A 84 -13.48 -2.27 -18.22
CA ASN A 84 -13.17 -1.78 -19.57
C ASN A 84 -12.20 -0.60 -19.57
N ARG A 85 -12.38 0.37 -18.67
CA ARG A 85 -11.72 1.69 -18.73
C ARG A 85 -11.04 2.04 -17.41
N LYS A 86 -9.76 2.34 -17.46
CA LYS A 86 -8.97 2.71 -16.29
C LYS A 86 -9.32 4.12 -15.81
N GLY A 87 -9.54 4.29 -14.51
CA GLY A 87 -9.80 5.61 -13.91
C GLY A 87 -11.21 6.17 -14.10
N ASP A 88 -12.07 5.52 -14.90
CA ASP A 88 -13.39 6.03 -15.28
C ASP A 88 -14.49 5.59 -14.29
N CYS A 89 -15.07 6.56 -13.57
CA CYS A 89 -16.17 6.34 -12.64
C CYS A 89 -17.52 6.08 -13.31
N GLN A 90 -17.60 6.26 -14.63
CA GLN A 90 -18.75 5.88 -15.46
C GLN A 90 -18.55 4.51 -16.11
N ASP A 91 -17.50 3.76 -15.73
CA ASP A 91 -17.26 2.42 -16.24
C ASP A 91 -18.16 1.38 -15.58
N ILE A 92 -19.45 1.48 -15.86
CA ILE A 92 -20.50 0.58 -15.38
C ILE A 92 -21.22 0.04 -16.61
N GLU A 93 -21.02 -1.24 -16.91
CA GLU A 93 -21.63 -1.90 -18.07
C GLU A 93 -22.71 -2.88 -17.62
N THR A 94 -23.83 -2.87 -18.34
CA THR A 94 -24.83 -3.93 -18.23
C THR A 94 -24.40 -5.11 -19.09
N ILE A 95 -23.66 -6.05 -18.50
CA ILE A 95 -23.21 -7.30 -19.15
C ILE A 95 -24.39 -8.10 -19.67
N SER A 96 -25.48 -8.15 -18.90
CA SER A 96 -26.74 -8.72 -19.37
C SER A 96 -27.95 -8.00 -18.77
N PRO A 97 -28.98 -7.65 -19.57
CA PRO A 97 -30.21 -7.09 -19.03
C PRO A 97 -30.96 -8.14 -18.19
N VAL A 98 -31.87 -7.70 -17.33
CA VAL A 98 -32.70 -8.60 -16.51
C VAL A 98 -33.56 -9.48 -17.41
N GLY A 99 -33.40 -10.80 -17.29
CA GLY A 99 -34.14 -11.79 -18.07
C GLY A 99 -33.65 -13.20 -17.83
N VAL A 100 -34.24 -14.18 -18.50
CA VAL A 100 -33.74 -15.56 -18.51
C VAL A 100 -32.41 -15.59 -19.26
N GLN A 101 -31.37 -16.14 -18.63
CA GLN A 101 -30.01 -16.15 -19.16
C GLN A 101 -29.55 -17.58 -19.46
N ASP A 102 -28.83 -17.77 -20.56
CA ASP A 102 -28.07 -19.00 -20.78
C ASP A 102 -26.79 -18.98 -19.92
N PRO A 103 -26.60 -19.95 -19.00
CA PRO A 103 -25.45 -19.96 -18.09
C PRO A 103 -24.10 -19.97 -18.79
N ALA A 104 -23.97 -20.74 -19.88
CA ALA A 104 -22.69 -20.89 -20.59
C ALA A 104 -22.29 -19.58 -21.30
N SER A 105 -23.23 -18.95 -22.01
CA SER A 105 -23.02 -17.66 -22.68
C SER A 105 -22.72 -16.54 -21.68
N LEU A 106 -23.45 -16.47 -20.56
CA LEU A 106 -23.20 -15.46 -19.54
C LEU A 106 -21.87 -15.69 -18.81
N GLY A 107 -21.55 -16.94 -18.46
CA GLY A 107 -20.25 -17.29 -17.88
C GLY A 107 -19.09 -16.92 -18.79
N SER A 108 -19.20 -17.17 -20.10
CA SER A 108 -18.18 -16.75 -21.07
C SER A 108 -17.97 -15.23 -21.13
N ARG A 109 -19.04 -14.44 -20.97
CA ARG A 109 -18.94 -12.97 -20.90
C ARG A 109 -18.25 -12.52 -19.61
N LEU A 110 -18.58 -13.13 -18.47
CA LEU A 110 -17.95 -12.84 -17.18
C LEU A 110 -16.45 -13.21 -17.16
N ASN A 111 -16.08 -14.31 -17.80
CA ASN A 111 -14.69 -14.72 -17.94
C ASN A 111 -13.86 -13.77 -18.81
N GLY A 112 -14.52 -13.05 -19.72
CA GLY A 112 -13.88 -12.06 -20.60
C GLY A 112 -13.70 -10.68 -19.97
N LEU A 113 -14.20 -10.44 -18.76
CA LEU A 113 -13.95 -9.19 -18.04
C LEU A 113 -12.44 -9.04 -17.79
N SER A 114 -11.92 -7.85 -17.54
CA SER A 114 -10.51 -7.66 -17.18
C SER A 114 -10.40 -6.52 -16.18
N PRO A 115 -9.92 -6.74 -14.94
CA PRO A 115 -9.93 -5.67 -13.98
C PRO A 115 -8.99 -4.53 -14.34
N ARG A 116 -9.52 -3.31 -14.51
CA ARG A 116 -8.79 -2.16 -15.07
C ARG A 116 -9.09 -0.82 -14.38
N GLY A 117 -10.32 -0.64 -13.90
CA GLY A 117 -10.94 0.63 -13.55
C GLY A 117 -11.12 0.86 -12.06
N LYS A 118 -11.94 1.86 -11.73
CA LYS A 118 -12.30 2.27 -10.37
C LYS A 118 -13.50 1.49 -9.83
N THR A 119 -13.87 1.78 -8.59
CA THR A 119 -14.94 1.12 -7.82
C THR A 119 -16.13 2.07 -7.61
N PRO A 120 -16.98 2.33 -8.64
CA PRO A 120 -18.13 3.24 -8.55
C PRO A 120 -19.36 2.55 -7.93
N LEU A 121 -19.34 2.27 -6.62
CA LEU A 121 -20.40 1.51 -5.93
C LEU A 121 -21.77 2.21 -6.03
N ALA A 122 -21.84 3.49 -5.67
CA ALA A 122 -23.04 4.30 -5.70
C ALA A 122 -23.60 4.43 -7.13
N GLY A 123 -22.72 4.60 -8.12
CA GLY A 123 -23.09 4.64 -9.54
C GLY A 123 -23.69 3.30 -10.00
N SER A 124 -23.08 2.19 -9.58
CA SER A 124 -23.51 0.84 -9.93
C SER A 124 -24.86 0.49 -9.31
N LEU A 125 -25.09 0.88 -8.05
CA LEU A 125 -26.39 0.76 -7.37
C LEU A 125 -27.48 1.55 -8.10
N ARG A 126 -27.20 2.80 -8.49
CA ARG A 126 -28.13 3.61 -9.30
C ARG A 126 -28.42 2.94 -10.64
N ARG A 127 -27.40 2.40 -11.31
CA ARG A 127 -27.59 1.71 -12.59
C ARG A 127 -28.44 0.46 -12.43
N ALA A 128 -28.20 -0.35 -11.40
CA ALA A 128 -29.01 -1.50 -11.06
C ALA A 128 -30.48 -1.12 -10.86
N ALA A 129 -30.75 -0.04 -10.11
CA ALA A 129 -32.10 0.50 -9.94
C ALA A 129 -32.86 0.69 -11.27
N THR A 130 -32.17 1.22 -12.28
CA THR A 130 -32.78 1.47 -13.61
C THR A 130 -33.11 0.20 -14.40
N LEU A 131 -32.49 -0.92 -14.07
CA LEU A 131 -32.72 -2.20 -14.73
C LEU A 131 -33.86 -3.01 -14.11
N ILE A 132 -34.35 -2.61 -12.92
CA ILE A 132 -35.45 -3.29 -12.25
C ILE A 132 -36.72 -3.12 -13.10
N PRO A 133 -37.33 -4.22 -13.60
CA PRO A 133 -38.58 -4.16 -14.36
C PRO A 133 -39.69 -3.52 -13.52
N LYS A 134 -40.45 -2.59 -14.11
CA LYS A 134 -41.59 -1.95 -13.43
C LYS A 134 -42.74 -2.91 -13.11
N THR A 135 -42.71 -4.12 -13.66
CA THR A 135 -43.66 -5.20 -13.38
C THR A 135 -43.24 -6.10 -12.22
N SER A 136 -42.05 -5.91 -11.67
CA SER A 136 -41.56 -6.70 -10.53
C SER A 136 -42.24 -6.29 -9.23
N GLU A 137 -42.63 -7.27 -8.42
CA GLU A 137 -43.20 -7.03 -7.09
C GLU A 137 -42.13 -6.76 -6.04
N GLU A 138 -40.93 -7.33 -6.21
CA GLU A 138 -39.73 -7.07 -5.41
C GLU A 138 -38.45 -7.25 -6.26
N ALA A 139 -37.32 -6.73 -5.78
CA ALA A 139 -36.02 -6.91 -6.43
C ALA A 139 -34.87 -7.09 -5.45
N ASP A 140 -33.86 -7.84 -5.86
CA ASP A 140 -32.56 -7.89 -5.17
C ASP A 140 -31.46 -7.33 -6.04
N ILE A 141 -30.56 -6.63 -5.38
CA ILE A 141 -29.27 -6.26 -5.91
C ILE A 141 -28.23 -7.03 -5.10
N VAL A 142 -27.39 -7.82 -5.76
CA VAL A 142 -26.28 -8.54 -5.11
C VAL A 142 -25.00 -7.84 -5.52
N LEU A 143 -24.39 -7.08 -4.62
CA LEU A 143 -23.12 -6.39 -4.85
C LEU A 143 -21.96 -7.27 -4.39
N VAL A 144 -21.13 -7.73 -5.32
CA VAL A 144 -19.87 -8.42 -5.03
C VAL A 144 -18.73 -7.44 -5.26
N THR A 145 -17.98 -7.09 -4.21
CA THR A 145 -16.89 -6.09 -4.28
C THR A 145 -15.71 -6.42 -3.39
N ASP A 146 -14.50 -6.07 -3.82
CA ASP A 146 -13.27 -6.22 -3.03
C ASP A 146 -12.67 -4.88 -2.57
N GLY A 147 -13.45 -3.80 -2.70
CA GLY A 147 -12.98 -2.45 -2.46
C GLY A 147 -14.06 -1.51 -1.94
N LEU A 148 -13.60 -0.39 -1.40
CA LEU A 148 -14.45 0.73 -1.03
C LEU A 148 -14.70 1.64 -2.24
N GLU A 149 -15.65 2.55 -2.09
CA GLU A 149 -15.99 3.54 -3.11
C GLU A 149 -14.80 4.46 -3.42
N THR A 150 -14.36 4.51 -4.68
CA THR A 150 -13.22 5.34 -5.15
C THR A 150 -13.62 6.46 -6.10
N CYS A 151 -14.92 6.69 -6.27
CA CYS A 151 -15.49 7.69 -7.18
C CYS A 151 -16.20 8.86 -6.47
N GLY A 152 -16.07 8.95 -5.14
CA GLY A 152 -16.45 10.13 -4.35
C GLY A 152 -17.96 10.33 -4.16
N LEU A 153 -18.77 9.33 -4.49
CA LEU A 153 -20.21 9.31 -4.20
C LEU A 153 -20.49 8.58 -2.89
N ASP A 154 -21.66 8.76 -2.30
CA ASP A 154 -22.06 8.05 -1.09
C ASP A 154 -22.97 6.86 -1.46
N PRO A 155 -22.50 5.59 -1.35
CA PRO A 155 -23.32 4.42 -1.65
C PRO A 155 -24.42 4.20 -0.59
N CYS A 156 -24.23 4.60 0.67
CA CYS A 156 -25.24 4.53 1.72
C CYS A 156 -26.43 5.44 1.38
N ALA A 157 -26.16 6.66 0.90
CA ALA A 157 -27.20 7.60 0.47
C ALA A 157 -28.02 7.05 -0.71
N VAL A 158 -27.38 6.33 -1.64
CA VAL A 158 -28.09 5.66 -2.74
C VAL A 158 -28.96 4.51 -2.22
N ALA A 159 -28.46 3.70 -1.30
CA ALA A 159 -29.23 2.63 -0.68
C ALA A 159 -30.46 3.16 0.08
N ALA A 160 -30.32 4.29 0.78
CA ALA A 160 -31.45 4.97 1.42
C ALA A 160 -32.51 5.44 0.42
N SER A 161 -32.08 5.94 -0.75
CA SER A 161 -33.01 6.30 -1.83
C SER A 161 -33.72 5.06 -2.38
N LEU A 162 -32.99 3.96 -2.59
CA LEU A 162 -33.54 2.70 -3.09
C LEU A 162 -34.60 2.13 -2.15
N ALA A 163 -34.36 2.17 -0.84
CA ALA A 163 -35.31 1.69 0.17
C ALA A 163 -36.63 2.49 0.19
N GLN A 164 -36.64 3.72 -0.36
CA GLN A 164 -37.83 4.57 -0.46
C GLN A 164 -38.54 4.47 -1.83
N GLU A 165 -37.99 3.69 -2.78
CA GLU A 165 -38.63 3.51 -4.08
C GLU A 165 -39.88 2.61 -3.98
N GLY A 166 -40.83 2.80 -4.90
CA GLY A 166 -42.13 2.13 -4.86
C GLY A 166 -42.13 0.61 -5.12
N ILE A 167 -40.96 0.00 -5.30
CA ILE A 167 -40.74 -1.45 -5.39
C ILE A 167 -39.81 -1.81 -4.22
N PRO A 168 -40.14 -2.78 -3.36
CA PRO A 168 -39.23 -3.28 -2.33
C PRO A 168 -37.91 -3.78 -2.96
N VAL A 169 -36.81 -3.07 -2.70
CA VAL A 169 -35.46 -3.44 -3.16
C VAL A 169 -34.60 -3.81 -1.97
N ARG A 170 -34.01 -5.01 -2.00
CA ARG A 170 -32.95 -5.43 -1.06
C ARG A 170 -31.60 -5.40 -1.73
N ALA A 171 -30.63 -4.74 -1.13
CA ALA A 171 -29.26 -4.73 -1.63
C ALA A 171 -28.39 -5.58 -0.70
N HIS A 172 -27.90 -6.73 -1.16
CA HIS A 172 -26.94 -7.56 -0.45
C HIS A 172 -25.52 -7.09 -0.77
N VAL A 173 -24.64 -7.06 0.22
CA VAL A 173 -23.22 -6.72 0.10
C VAL A 173 -22.39 -7.98 0.38
N VAL A 174 -21.56 -8.35 -0.59
CA VAL A 174 -20.60 -9.45 -0.51
C VAL A 174 -19.20 -8.84 -0.69
N GLY A 175 -18.56 -8.51 0.43
CA GLY A 175 -17.23 -7.91 0.50
C GLY A 175 -16.13 -8.97 0.41
N PHE A 176 -15.70 -9.31 -0.81
CA PHE A 176 -14.77 -10.40 -1.06
C PHE A 176 -13.32 -9.99 -0.81
N GLY A 177 -12.68 -10.59 0.21
CA GLY A 177 -11.31 -10.25 0.60
C GLY A 177 -11.16 -8.87 1.25
N LEU A 178 -12.26 -8.30 1.75
CA LEU A 178 -12.27 -7.08 2.56
C LEU A 178 -12.11 -7.41 4.05
N THR A 179 -11.45 -6.51 4.78
CA THR A 179 -11.39 -6.57 6.25
C THR A 179 -12.74 -6.21 6.88
N GLU A 180 -12.96 -6.61 8.13
CA GLU A 180 -14.19 -6.21 8.86
C GLU A 180 -14.34 -4.69 8.99
N GLY A 181 -13.23 -3.95 9.08
CA GLY A 181 -13.23 -2.49 9.06
C GLY A 181 -13.78 -1.91 7.75
N GLU A 182 -13.32 -2.43 6.61
CA GLU A 182 -13.78 -2.00 5.29
C GLU A 182 -15.24 -2.42 5.04
N VAL A 183 -15.62 -3.64 5.40
CA VAL A 183 -17.01 -4.13 5.25
C VAL A 183 -17.98 -3.27 6.06
N ARG A 184 -17.61 -2.83 7.27
CA ARG A 184 -18.44 -1.91 8.07
C ARG A 184 -18.72 -0.60 7.33
N GLN A 185 -17.78 -0.06 6.56
CA GLN A 185 -17.98 1.20 5.84
C GLN A 185 -19.03 1.12 4.72
N ILE A 186 -19.30 -0.07 4.20
CA ILE A 186 -20.31 -0.30 3.14
C ILE A 186 -21.52 -1.12 3.60
N SER A 187 -21.54 -1.57 4.87
CA SER A 187 -22.62 -2.35 5.49
C SER A 187 -23.99 -1.65 5.44
N CYS A 188 -23.98 -0.32 5.55
CA CYS A 188 -25.14 0.57 5.44
C CYS A 188 -26.04 0.26 4.22
N ILE A 189 -25.45 -0.20 3.09
CA ILE A 189 -26.16 -0.49 1.85
C ILE A 189 -27.19 -1.59 2.09
N ALA A 190 -26.77 -2.65 2.78
CA ALA A 190 -27.61 -3.78 3.11
C ALA A 190 -28.53 -3.49 4.29
N GLU A 191 -28.02 -2.85 5.34
CA GLU A 191 -28.82 -2.52 6.52
C GLU A 191 -30.03 -1.64 6.19
N THR A 192 -29.83 -0.64 5.33
CA THR A 192 -30.89 0.31 4.96
C THR A 192 -31.97 -0.34 4.08
N THR A 193 -31.60 -1.34 3.28
CA THR A 193 -32.49 -2.00 2.32
C THR A 193 -33.04 -3.34 2.82
N GLY A 194 -32.59 -3.82 4.00
CA GLY A 194 -32.95 -5.13 4.54
C GLY A 194 -32.23 -6.30 3.84
N GLY A 195 -31.08 -6.04 3.21
CA GLY A 195 -30.20 -7.04 2.62
C GLY A 195 -29.24 -7.68 3.63
N MET A 196 -28.36 -8.54 3.13
CA MET A 196 -27.33 -9.23 3.94
C MET A 196 -25.95 -8.62 3.70
N VAL A 197 -25.09 -8.61 4.71
CA VAL A 197 -23.66 -8.28 4.59
C VAL A 197 -22.85 -9.54 4.85
N LEU A 198 -22.03 -9.94 3.89
CA LEU A 198 -21.16 -11.11 3.96
C LEU A 198 -19.74 -10.70 3.55
N ALA A 199 -18.73 -11.24 4.24
CA ALA A 199 -17.32 -10.87 4.06
C ALA A 199 -16.43 -12.08 3.72
N PRO A 200 -16.70 -12.79 2.61
CA PRO A 200 -15.96 -14.01 2.29
C PRO A 200 -14.48 -13.73 2.09
N GLN A 201 -13.62 -14.59 2.65
CA GLN A 201 -12.16 -14.52 2.52
C GLN A 201 -11.58 -15.57 1.57
N SER A 202 -12.42 -16.47 1.05
CA SER A 202 -12.04 -17.57 0.17
C SER A 202 -13.09 -17.82 -0.93
N GLY A 203 -12.70 -18.55 -1.99
CA GLY A 203 -13.64 -18.92 -3.05
C GLY A 203 -14.81 -19.79 -2.57
N ALA A 204 -14.56 -20.68 -1.59
CA ALA A 204 -15.61 -21.51 -1.00
C ALA A 204 -16.64 -20.66 -0.23
N GLU A 205 -16.18 -19.69 0.56
CA GLU A 205 -17.06 -18.76 1.26
C GLU A 205 -17.80 -17.83 0.30
N LEU A 206 -17.17 -17.41 -0.80
CA LEU A 206 -17.84 -16.62 -1.83
C LEU A 206 -18.97 -17.41 -2.50
N ALA A 207 -18.76 -18.70 -2.75
CA ALA A 207 -19.78 -19.58 -3.31
C ALA A 207 -20.96 -19.75 -2.34
N ASP A 208 -20.70 -20.00 -1.06
CA ASP A 208 -21.71 -20.04 0.00
C ASP A 208 -22.49 -18.72 0.09
N ALA A 209 -21.77 -17.60 0.09
CA ALA A 209 -22.36 -16.26 0.16
C ALA A 209 -23.35 -16.02 -1.00
N LEU A 210 -22.99 -16.39 -2.23
CA LEU A 210 -23.85 -16.25 -3.40
C LEU A 210 -25.10 -17.14 -3.33
N VAL A 211 -24.98 -18.35 -2.79
CA VAL A 211 -26.15 -19.20 -2.56
C VAL A 211 -27.09 -18.51 -1.56
N ARG A 212 -26.57 -18.10 -0.40
CA ARG A 212 -27.36 -17.48 0.68
C ARG A 212 -28.08 -16.19 0.26
N VAL A 213 -27.41 -15.31 -0.48
CA VAL A 213 -28.02 -14.03 -0.91
C VAL A 213 -29.01 -14.19 -2.07
N THR A 214 -28.99 -15.33 -2.78
CA THR A 214 -29.89 -15.57 -3.92
C THR A 214 -30.95 -16.64 -3.67
N GLU A 215 -30.86 -17.32 -2.53
CA GLU A 215 -31.92 -18.19 -2.05
C GLU A 215 -33.23 -17.41 -1.97
N PRO A 216 -34.31 -17.94 -2.58
CA PRO A 216 -35.61 -17.35 -2.37
C PRO A 216 -35.90 -17.38 -0.88
N VAL A 217 -36.36 -16.26 -0.33
CA VAL A 217 -37.01 -16.30 0.98
C VAL A 217 -38.24 -17.16 0.76
N THR A 218 -38.17 -18.43 1.12
CA THR A 218 -39.36 -19.29 1.18
C THR A 218 -40.26 -18.63 2.21
N ARG A 219 -41.28 -17.93 1.72
CA ARG A 219 -42.43 -17.59 2.54
C ARG A 219 -43.21 -18.88 2.73
N GLU A 220 -42.69 -19.75 3.59
CA GLU A 220 -43.51 -20.76 4.23
C GLU A 220 -44.65 -19.98 4.89
N ALA A 221 -45.89 -20.43 4.65
CA ALA A 221 -47.07 -19.73 5.15
C ALA A 221 -46.88 -19.47 6.64
N GLU A 222 -46.75 -18.18 6.98
CA GLU A 222 -46.48 -17.68 8.32
C GLU A 222 -47.38 -18.41 9.32
N ALA A 223 -46.78 -19.13 10.26
CA ALA A 223 -47.50 -19.49 11.46
C ALA A 223 -47.92 -18.16 12.11
N PRO A 224 -49.23 -17.90 12.28
CA PRO A 224 -49.70 -16.60 12.75
C PRO A 224 -49.06 -16.29 14.11
N GLY A 225 -48.34 -15.16 14.17
CA GLY A 225 -47.73 -14.63 15.39
C GLY A 225 -46.27 -15.03 15.67
N LYS A 226 -45.56 -15.68 14.74
CA LYS A 226 -44.13 -16.00 14.87
C LYS A 226 -43.27 -15.46 13.71
N ALA A 227 -41.99 -15.27 13.97
CA ALA A 227 -40.94 -14.80 13.06
C ALA A 227 -39.72 -15.73 13.12
N ALA A 228 -39.04 -15.92 11.99
CA ALA A 228 -37.83 -16.73 11.87
C ALA A 228 -36.61 -15.80 11.81
N ILE A 229 -35.94 -15.56 12.94
CA ILE A 229 -34.87 -14.57 13.04
C ILE A 229 -33.51 -15.28 13.05
N ASN A 230 -32.52 -14.70 12.39
CA ASN A 230 -31.12 -15.13 12.53
C ASN A 230 -30.40 -14.19 13.52
N LEU A 231 -29.91 -14.71 14.64
CA LEU A 231 -29.16 -13.93 15.62
C LEU A 231 -27.66 -14.05 15.38
N THR A 232 -26.96 -12.92 15.38
CA THR A 232 -25.49 -12.88 15.35
C THR A 232 -25.01 -11.66 16.15
N ILE A 233 -23.70 -11.48 16.27
CA ILE A 233 -23.13 -10.32 16.97
C ILE A 233 -22.52 -9.31 16.01
N ALA A 234 -22.66 -8.03 16.34
CA ALA A 234 -21.79 -6.98 15.85
C ALA A 234 -20.67 -6.79 16.88
N ALA A 235 -19.57 -7.52 16.72
CA ALA A 235 -18.40 -7.39 17.57
C ALA A 235 -17.80 -5.98 17.43
N ASP A 236 -17.45 -5.38 18.57
CA ASP A 236 -16.74 -4.11 18.60
C ASP A 236 -15.25 -4.28 18.29
N ILE A 237 -14.47 -3.23 18.55
CA ILE A 237 -13.03 -3.24 18.34
C ILE A 237 -12.30 -4.28 19.20
N SER A 238 -12.89 -4.84 20.25
CA SER A 238 -12.20 -5.83 21.07
C SER A 238 -12.01 -7.17 20.36
N GLY A 239 -12.78 -7.43 19.30
CA GLY A 239 -12.74 -8.67 18.51
C GLY A 239 -13.93 -9.59 18.76
N ARG A 240 -13.97 -10.74 18.08
CA ARG A 240 -15.09 -11.72 18.13
C ARG A 240 -14.67 -13.00 18.85
N PRO A 241 -15.45 -13.50 19.84
CA PRO A 241 -15.21 -14.82 20.44
C PRO A 241 -15.60 -15.96 19.48
N ASN A 242 -15.08 -17.17 19.69
CA ASN A 242 -15.46 -18.33 18.87
C ASN A 242 -16.93 -18.74 19.07
N LYS A 243 -17.46 -18.57 20.29
CA LYS A 243 -18.81 -18.97 20.68
C LYS A 243 -19.53 -17.88 21.45
N VAL A 244 -20.83 -17.75 21.23
CA VAL A 244 -21.71 -16.79 21.95
C VAL A 244 -23.05 -17.45 22.25
N ALA A 245 -23.48 -17.40 23.51
CA ALA A 245 -24.82 -17.79 23.90
C ALA A 245 -25.81 -16.64 23.69
N PHE A 246 -26.98 -16.95 23.10
CA PHE A 246 -28.06 -15.99 22.93
C PHE A 246 -29.24 -16.32 23.85
N ARG A 247 -29.75 -15.29 24.52
CA ARG A 247 -30.99 -15.32 25.30
C ARG A 247 -31.86 -14.12 24.98
N GLY A 248 -33.15 -14.19 25.28
CA GLY A 248 -34.07 -13.10 25.01
C GLY A 248 -35.25 -13.05 25.97
N ILE A 249 -35.64 -11.82 26.31
CA ILE A 249 -36.80 -11.54 27.15
C ILE A 249 -37.84 -10.80 26.31
N HIS A 250 -39.02 -11.40 26.14
CA HIS A 250 -40.15 -10.71 25.54
C HIS A 250 -40.69 -9.69 26.55
N THR A 251 -40.47 -8.42 26.27
CA THR A 251 -40.66 -7.30 27.21
C THR A 251 -42.08 -7.16 27.73
N THR A 252 -43.09 -7.50 26.91
CA THR A 252 -44.50 -7.37 27.30
C THR A 252 -45.02 -8.58 28.09
N SER A 253 -44.61 -9.80 27.72
CA SER A 253 -45.08 -11.03 28.40
C SER A 253 -44.18 -11.46 29.55
N GLY A 254 -42.95 -10.92 29.63
CA GLY A 254 -41.91 -11.36 30.56
C GLY A 254 -41.35 -12.74 30.25
N GLN A 255 -41.66 -13.31 29.07
CA GLN A 255 -41.16 -14.62 28.70
C GLN A 255 -39.65 -14.56 28.46
N ASN A 256 -38.88 -15.32 29.23
CA ASN A 256 -37.44 -15.49 29.03
C ASN A 256 -37.17 -16.79 28.26
N VAL A 257 -36.33 -16.73 27.23
CA VAL A 257 -35.98 -17.85 26.35
C VAL A 257 -34.47 -17.90 26.19
N GLU A 258 -33.90 -19.10 26.36
CA GLU A 258 -32.52 -19.42 26.00
C GLU A 258 -32.54 -19.99 24.58
N PHE A 259 -31.88 -19.33 23.63
CA PHE A 259 -31.91 -19.71 22.22
C PHE A 259 -30.84 -20.72 21.83
N GLY A 260 -29.76 -20.80 22.62
CA GLY A 260 -28.63 -21.68 22.37
C GLY A 260 -27.34 -20.90 22.14
N GLU A 261 -26.33 -21.61 21.64
CA GLU A 261 -24.99 -21.08 21.39
C GLU A 261 -24.73 -21.04 19.88
N LEU A 262 -24.22 -19.91 19.40
CA LEU A 262 -23.66 -19.75 18.07
C LEU A 262 -22.17 -20.08 18.11
N ASP A 263 -21.72 -20.99 17.26
CA ASP A 263 -20.32 -21.31 17.04
C ASP A 263 -19.87 -20.74 15.69
N PHE A 264 -19.01 -19.73 15.71
CA PHE A 264 -18.56 -19.04 14.51
C PHE A 264 -17.59 -19.87 13.65
N GLU A 265 -17.12 -21.02 14.14
CA GLU A 265 -16.36 -21.96 13.31
C GLU A 265 -17.24 -22.69 12.29
N SER A 266 -18.52 -22.91 12.62
CA SER A 266 -19.46 -23.66 11.77
C SER A 266 -20.55 -22.81 11.16
N ASP A 267 -21.01 -21.77 11.86
CA ASP A 267 -22.22 -21.04 11.54
C ASP A 267 -22.00 -19.53 11.58
N SER A 268 -22.66 -18.79 10.68
CA SER A 268 -22.57 -17.32 10.63
C SER A 268 -23.65 -16.61 11.46
N ALA A 269 -24.72 -17.32 11.83
CA ALA A 269 -25.81 -16.83 12.67
C ALA A 269 -26.59 -18.02 13.28
N LEU A 270 -27.25 -17.78 14.41
CA LEU A 270 -28.11 -18.73 15.10
C LEU A 270 -29.57 -18.54 14.68
N PRO A 271 -30.20 -19.49 13.96
CA PRO A 271 -31.61 -19.39 13.59
C PRO A 271 -32.51 -19.63 14.82
N VAL A 272 -33.48 -18.74 15.03
CA VAL A 272 -34.42 -18.78 16.16
C VAL A 272 -35.84 -18.44 15.72
N GLU A 273 -36.85 -18.94 16.44
CA GLU A 273 -38.23 -18.50 16.27
C GLU A 273 -38.64 -17.56 17.41
N LEU A 274 -39.06 -16.34 17.07
CA LEU A 274 -39.54 -15.35 18.03
C LEU A 274 -41.03 -15.06 17.82
N ALA A 275 -41.76 -14.87 18.91
CA ALA A 275 -43.12 -14.34 18.84
C ALA A 275 -43.08 -12.85 18.46
N GLU A 276 -44.15 -12.36 17.82
CA GLU A 276 -44.31 -10.92 17.56
C GLU A 276 -44.30 -10.11 18.87
N GLY A 277 -43.69 -8.93 18.81
CA GLY A 277 -43.57 -8.00 19.94
C GLY A 277 -42.13 -7.55 20.21
N ALA A 278 -41.94 -6.83 21.31
CA ALA A 278 -40.64 -6.25 21.65
C ALA A 278 -39.82 -7.21 22.52
N TRP A 279 -38.56 -7.41 22.15
CA TRP A 279 -37.60 -8.30 22.79
C TRP A 279 -36.36 -7.53 23.24
N LEU A 280 -35.87 -7.85 24.43
CA LEU A 280 -34.50 -7.55 24.84
C LEU A 280 -33.67 -8.81 24.57
N LEU A 281 -32.75 -8.76 23.62
CA LEU A 281 -31.88 -9.84 23.22
C LEU A 281 -30.50 -9.63 23.85
N THR A 282 -29.93 -10.68 24.41
CA THR A 282 -28.60 -10.66 25.03
C THR A 282 -27.70 -11.68 24.36
N ALA A 283 -26.51 -11.24 23.99
CA ALA A 283 -25.38 -12.06 23.56
C ALA A 283 -24.38 -12.16 24.72
N ASP A 284 -23.97 -13.37 25.09
CA ASP A 284 -23.12 -13.61 26.26
C ASP A 284 -22.05 -14.67 25.94
N ALA A 285 -20.79 -14.30 26.07
CA ALA A 285 -19.63 -15.19 25.94
C ALA A 285 -18.86 -15.31 27.27
N GLY A 286 -19.51 -15.04 28.40
CA GLY A 286 -18.90 -15.07 29.73
C GLY A 286 -17.81 -14.03 29.87
N ASP A 287 -16.63 -14.47 30.31
CA ASP A 287 -15.42 -13.66 30.48
C ASP A 287 -14.83 -13.14 29.17
N LYS A 288 -15.38 -13.56 28.02
CA LYS A 288 -15.04 -13.04 26.68
C LYS A 288 -15.93 -11.90 26.22
N GLY A 289 -16.93 -11.48 26.99
CA GLY A 289 -17.72 -10.30 26.71
C GLY A 289 -19.21 -10.57 26.57
N ASN A 290 -19.98 -9.49 26.45
CA ASN A 290 -21.43 -9.55 26.36
C ASN A 290 -22.00 -8.33 25.62
N GLY A 291 -23.28 -8.40 25.31
CA GLY A 291 -23.97 -7.41 24.49
C GLY A 291 -25.48 -7.50 24.62
N GLU A 292 -26.19 -6.39 24.46
CA GLU A 292 -27.65 -6.35 24.49
C GLU A 292 -28.22 -5.46 23.39
N MET A 293 -29.38 -5.85 22.86
CA MET A 293 -30.17 -5.02 21.94
C MET A 293 -31.66 -5.15 22.21
N GLU A 294 -32.39 -4.05 22.03
CA GLU A 294 -33.84 -4.09 21.92
C GLU A 294 -34.24 -4.27 20.45
N ALA A 295 -35.16 -5.20 20.18
CA ALA A 295 -35.68 -5.46 18.85
C ALA A 295 -37.20 -5.63 18.87
N THR A 296 -37.90 -4.98 17.94
CA THR A 296 -39.33 -5.22 17.73
C THR A 296 -39.52 -6.23 16.59
N ILE A 297 -40.09 -7.38 16.92
CA ILE A 297 -40.35 -8.50 16.01
C ILE A 297 -41.79 -8.40 15.49
N VAL A 298 -41.95 -8.54 14.18
CA VAL A 298 -43.26 -8.58 13.52
C VAL A 298 -43.51 -9.99 13.02
N ALA A 299 -44.75 -10.46 13.00
CA ALA A 299 -45.07 -11.75 12.40
C ALA A 299 -44.52 -11.86 10.97
N GLY A 300 -43.89 -12.99 10.65
CA GLY A 300 -43.25 -13.22 9.35
C GLY A 300 -41.88 -12.55 9.14
N ASP A 301 -41.33 -11.88 10.16
CA ASP A 301 -39.98 -11.30 10.09
C ASP A 301 -38.92 -12.41 9.85
N ASN A 302 -37.99 -12.15 8.93
CA ASN A 302 -36.93 -13.08 8.51
C ASN A 302 -35.58 -12.39 8.28
N ARG A 303 -35.27 -11.39 9.11
CA ARG A 303 -33.98 -10.69 9.04
C ARG A 303 -32.95 -11.29 9.99
N THR A 304 -31.71 -10.88 9.78
CA THR A 304 -30.63 -11.08 10.73
C THR A 304 -30.59 -9.91 11.72
N LEU A 305 -30.48 -10.20 13.01
CA LEU A 305 -30.25 -9.19 14.05
C LEU A 305 -28.82 -9.30 14.55
N TYR A 306 -28.12 -8.16 14.55
CA TYR A 306 -26.76 -8.03 15.03
C TYR A 306 -26.79 -7.42 16.43
N VAL A 307 -26.62 -8.25 17.46
CA VAL A 307 -26.52 -7.78 18.84
C VAL A 307 -25.16 -7.08 19.01
N PRO A 308 -25.09 -5.78 19.36
CA PRO A 308 -23.82 -5.12 19.66
C PRO A 308 -23.11 -5.88 20.76
N PHE A 309 -21.84 -6.20 20.58
CA PHE A 309 -21.08 -7.05 21.50
C PHE A 309 -19.75 -6.40 21.86
N THR A 310 -19.48 -6.33 23.16
CA THR A 310 -18.23 -5.76 23.69
C THR A 310 -17.42 -6.81 24.42
N GLY A 311 -16.18 -7.00 23.95
CA GLY A 311 -15.21 -7.91 24.54
C GLY A 311 -14.17 -7.22 25.43
N PRO A 312 -13.37 -7.98 26.19
CA PRO A 312 -12.24 -7.45 26.93
C PRO A 312 -11.10 -7.03 26.00
N MET A 313 -10.50 -5.89 26.32
CA MET A 313 -9.23 -5.41 25.75
C MET A 313 -8.03 -5.99 26.51
N PRO A 314 -6.86 -6.15 25.87
CA PRO A 314 -5.67 -6.60 26.58
C PRO A 314 -5.21 -5.57 27.62
N SER A 315 -4.73 -6.07 28.75
CA SER A 315 -4.12 -5.25 29.80
C SER A 315 -2.63 -5.16 29.57
N VAL A 316 -2.14 -3.96 29.23
CA VAL A 316 -0.73 -3.70 28.91
C VAL A 316 -0.02 -3.04 30.09
N VAL A 317 1.19 -3.50 30.39
CA VAL A 317 2.15 -2.82 31.24
C VAL A 317 3.30 -2.34 30.36
N LEU A 318 3.47 -1.02 30.27
CA LEU A 318 4.54 -0.39 29.50
C LEU A 318 5.36 0.50 30.45
N PRO A 319 6.43 -0.03 31.08
CA PRO A 319 7.17 0.69 32.12
C PRO A 319 7.86 1.95 31.57
N PRO A 320 7.77 3.11 32.25
CA PRO A 320 8.51 4.30 31.86
C PRO A 320 10.02 4.05 31.89
N ARG A 321 10.70 4.41 30.80
CA ARG A 321 12.15 4.23 30.59
C ARG A 321 12.75 5.49 29.96
N GLY A 322 14.08 5.57 29.97
CA GLY A 322 14.86 6.68 29.38
C GLY A 322 15.89 7.27 30.36
N PRO A 323 16.62 8.33 29.97
CA PRO A 323 16.62 8.94 28.64
C PRO A 323 17.13 7.96 27.56
N TYR A 324 16.70 8.13 26.31
CA TYR A 324 17.15 7.30 25.18
C TYR A 324 18.18 8.03 24.32
N LEU A 325 18.97 7.30 23.55
CA LEU A 325 19.89 7.88 22.57
C LEU A 325 19.10 8.41 21.36
N ALA A 326 19.24 9.69 21.05
CA ALA A 326 18.63 10.28 19.86
C ALA A 326 19.21 9.65 18.57
N GLY A 327 18.37 9.44 17.56
CA GLY A 327 18.76 8.83 16.29
C GLY A 327 18.97 7.32 16.32
N SER A 328 18.71 6.67 17.46
CA SER A 328 18.82 5.21 17.61
C SER A 328 17.49 4.50 17.34
N GLN A 329 17.56 3.23 16.96
CA GLN A 329 16.40 2.34 17.04
C GLN A 329 16.30 1.82 18.48
N ALA A 330 15.29 2.29 19.22
CA ALA A 330 15.14 2.00 20.63
C ALA A 330 14.18 0.85 20.90
N ALA A 331 14.53 0.05 21.90
CA ALA A 331 13.71 -1.01 22.46
C ALA A 331 12.76 -0.47 23.55
N PHE A 332 11.49 -0.86 23.48
CA PHE A 332 10.43 -0.53 24.44
C PHE A 332 9.82 -1.83 24.97
N PRO A 333 10.34 -2.37 26.08
CA PRO A 333 9.78 -3.56 26.70
C PRO A 333 8.35 -3.30 27.20
N TYR A 334 7.43 -4.22 26.94
CA TYR A 334 6.07 -4.21 27.46
C TYR A 334 5.63 -5.61 27.88
N GLU A 335 4.57 -5.70 28.68
CA GLU A 335 3.99 -6.98 29.09
C GLU A 335 2.47 -6.95 28.93
N ILE A 336 1.92 -7.94 28.23
CA ILE A 336 0.50 -8.21 28.22
C ILE A 336 0.17 -9.11 29.42
N THR A 337 -0.49 -8.54 30.42
CA THR A 337 -0.84 -9.23 31.67
C THR A 337 -2.12 -10.05 31.55
N ASN A 338 -3.09 -9.53 30.80
CA ASN A 338 -4.33 -10.20 30.44
C ASN A 338 -4.56 -10.07 28.94
N GLU A 339 -4.91 -11.18 28.32
CA GLU A 339 -5.20 -11.27 26.90
C GLU A 339 -6.63 -10.78 26.62
N GLY A 340 -6.79 -9.97 25.58
CA GLY A 340 -8.10 -9.56 25.08
C GLY A 340 -8.73 -10.61 24.17
N LEU A 341 -9.79 -10.25 23.45
CA LEU A 341 -10.29 -11.06 22.34
C LEU A 341 -9.40 -10.95 21.10
N ALA A 342 -8.89 -9.75 20.84
CA ALA A 342 -7.90 -9.52 19.79
C ALA A 342 -6.47 -9.78 20.28
N VAL A 343 -5.75 -10.59 19.52
CA VAL A 343 -4.39 -11.05 19.85
C VAL A 343 -3.42 -10.93 18.67
N GLY A 344 -3.92 -10.58 17.47
CA GLY A 344 -3.15 -10.56 16.23
C GLY A 344 -2.24 -9.34 16.09
N GLY A 345 -1.08 -9.52 15.46
CA GLY A 345 -0.08 -8.47 15.29
C GLY A 345 -0.53 -7.24 14.50
N ALA A 346 -1.62 -7.30 13.73
CA ALA A 346 -2.15 -6.15 12.99
C ALA A 346 -3.10 -5.26 13.82
N ASP A 347 -3.47 -5.67 15.03
CA ASP A 347 -4.48 -5.00 15.83
C ASP A 347 -3.93 -3.89 16.73
N PHE A 348 -2.67 -4.02 17.17
CA PHE A 348 -2.05 -3.14 18.15
C PHE A 348 -0.82 -2.46 17.59
N VAL A 349 -0.62 -1.22 18.00
CA VAL A 349 0.45 -0.35 17.53
C VAL A 349 1.14 0.29 18.72
N LEU A 350 2.47 0.32 18.68
CA LEU A 350 3.29 1.18 19.50
C LEU A 350 3.69 2.38 18.65
N SER A 351 3.36 3.59 19.09
CA SER A 351 3.61 4.83 18.34
C SER A 351 4.51 5.78 19.11
N LEU A 352 5.43 6.42 18.39
CA LEU A 352 6.20 7.56 18.87
C LEU A 352 5.50 8.86 18.48
N LEU A 353 5.30 9.76 19.43
CA LEU A 353 4.52 10.96 19.26
C LEU A 353 5.33 12.20 19.68
N PRO A 354 5.12 13.36 19.03
CA PRO A 354 5.65 14.64 19.51
C PRO A 354 5.14 14.95 20.93
N ALA A 355 5.97 15.58 21.76
CA ALA A 355 5.51 16.01 23.07
C ALA A 355 4.31 16.98 22.98
N GLY A 356 3.31 16.75 23.83
CA GLY A 356 2.14 17.63 23.95
C GLY A 356 1.02 17.35 22.93
N THR A 357 1.17 16.39 22.02
CA THR A 357 0.05 15.97 21.16
C THR A 357 -1.01 15.20 21.94
N THR A 358 -2.24 15.26 21.45
CA THR A 358 -3.36 14.38 21.85
C THR A 358 -3.85 13.52 20.68
N ASP A 359 -3.29 13.68 19.49
CA ASP A 359 -3.71 13.02 18.26
C ASP A 359 -2.67 11.96 17.85
N LEU A 360 -3.09 10.70 17.86
CA LEU A 360 -2.26 9.55 17.50
C LEU A 360 -1.86 9.56 16.02
N ASN A 361 -2.61 10.24 15.14
CA ASN A 361 -2.26 10.36 13.73
C ASN A 361 -1.01 11.22 13.49
N GLN A 362 -0.53 11.92 14.51
CA GLN A 362 0.73 12.67 14.47
C GLN A 362 1.93 11.82 14.86
N ALA A 363 1.79 10.49 14.85
CA ALA A 363 2.90 9.58 15.13
C ALA A 363 4.06 9.83 14.16
N LEU A 364 5.26 10.03 14.72
CA LEU A 364 6.51 10.19 13.98
C LEU A 364 7.02 8.84 13.43
N THR A 365 6.76 7.77 14.17
CA THR A 365 7.04 6.41 13.76
C THR A 365 6.16 5.46 14.55
N TRP A 366 6.01 4.24 14.10
CA TRP A 366 5.18 3.25 14.74
C TRP A 366 5.66 1.84 14.43
N SER A 367 5.22 0.88 15.23
CA SER A 367 5.41 -0.55 14.96
C SER A 367 4.24 -1.39 15.46
N MET A 368 3.87 -2.39 14.68
CA MET A 368 2.86 -3.38 15.03
C MET A 368 3.26 -4.21 16.25
N GLN A 369 2.30 -4.52 17.13
CA GLN A 369 2.51 -5.23 18.39
C GLN A 369 1.60 -6.43 18.54
N ASP A 370 2.11 -7.44 19.27
CA ASP A 370 1.38 -8.66 19.58
C ASP A 370 0.61 -8.47 20.90
N GLY A 371 -0.70 -8.74 20.86
CA GLY A 371 -1.62 -8.60 22.00
C GLY A 371 -1.77 -9.86 22.86
N SER A 372 -1.02 -10.93 22.57
CA SER A 372 -1.04 -12.18 23.33
C SER A 372 -0.29 -12.05 24.66
N LYS A 373 -0.73 -12.84 25.65
CA LYS A 373 -0.19 -12.81 27.00
C LYS A 373 1.33 -13.09 27.03
N GLY A 374 2.09 -12.19 27.66
CA GLY A 374 3.53 -12.34 27.85
C GLY A 374 4.30 -11.02 27.79
N ALA A 375 5.57 -11.07 28.21
CA ALA A 375 6.51 -9.96 28.08
C ALA A 375 7.09 -9.94 26.67
N ARG A 376 7.24 -8.76 26.06
CA ARG A 376 7.73 -8.55 24.69
C ARG A 376 8.51 -7.25 24.58
N VAL A 377 9.06 -6.96 23.40
CA VAL A 377 9.76 -5.71 23.10
C VAL A 377 9.26 -5.09 21.80
N GLY A 378 8.77 -3.85 21.88
CA GLY A 378 8.48 -3.01 20.73
C GLY A 378 9.72 -2.24 20.29
N GLN A 379 9.80 -1.88 19.01
CA GLN A 379 10.95 -1.17 18.46
C GLN A 379 10.48 0.10 17.73
N LEU A 380 11.16 1.22 17.97
CA LEU A 380 10.84 2.51 17.34
C LEU A 380 12.12 3.24 16.95
N ASN A 381 12.11 3.88 15.77
CA ASN A 381 13.21 4.73 15.32
C ASN A 381 13.08 6.12 15.94
N LEU A 382 14.01 6.48 16.82
CA LEU A 382 13.97 7.79 17.48
C LEU A 382 14.55 8.88 16.57
N PRO A 383 13.96 10.10 16.54
CA PRO A 383 14.50 11.22 15.80
C PRO A 383 15.96 11.54 16.17
N PRO A 384 16.77 12.05 15.22
CA PRO A 384 18.19 12.34 15.45
C PRO A 384 18.42 13.45 16.47
N ASP A 385 17.45 14.35 16.63
CA ASP A 385 17.52 15.44 17.60
C ASP A 385 17.10 14.99 19.00
N ALA A 386 17.83 15.49 20.00
CA ALA A 386 17.44 15.33 21.40
C ALA A 386 16.16 16.14 21.68
N GLY A 387 15.19 15.52 22.35
CA GLY A 387 13.87 16.12 22.54
C GLY A 387 13.03 15.40 23.58
N SER A 388 11.78 15.84 23.73
CA SER A 388 10.76 15.17 24.54
C SER A 388 9.72 14.55 23.63
N TYR A 389 9.29 13.34 23.96
CA TYR A 389 8.36 12.54 23.16
C TYR A 389 7.38 11.79 24.07
N VAL A 390 6.32 11.29 23.48
CA VAL A 390 5.40 10.35 24.11
C VAL A 390 5.47 9.03 23.35
N VAL A 391 5.49 7.92 24.06
CA VAL A 391 5.23 6.60 23.48
C VAL A 391 3.85 6.15 23.91
N ALA A 392 3.07 5.59 22.98
CA ALA A 392 1.72 5.11 23.24
C ALA A 392 1.52 3.72 22.64
N PHE A 393 0.94 2.82 23.43
CA PHE A 393 0.44 1.52 22.98
C PHE A 393 -1.08 1.64 22.81
N HIS A 394 -1.58 1.45 21.59
CA HIS A 394 -2.99 1.66 21.25
C HIS A 394 -3.44 0.68 20.15
N ARG A 395 -4.73 0.70 19.78
CA ARG A 395 -5.22 -0.07 18.63
C ARG A 395 -4.92 0.61 17.31
N TYR A 396 -4.78 -0.19 16.27
CA TYR A 396 -4.74 0.32 14.90
C TYR A 396 -6.04 1.08 14.57
N GLY A 397 -5.90 2.26 13.95
CA GLY A 397 -7.03 3.13 13.59
C GLY A 397 -7.57 4.03 14.71
N GLU A 398 -7.02 3.96 15.93
CA GLU A 398 -7.35 4.93 16.99
C GLU A 398 -6.67 6.28 16.74
N SER A 399 -7.39 7.36 17.01
CA SER A 399 -6.96 8.74 16.76
C SER A 399 -6.75 9.56 18.05
N ASP A 400 -7.43 9.22 19.15
CA ASP A 400 -7.29 9.96 20.41
C ASP A 400 -6.28 9.27 21.33
N LEU A 401 -5.24 10.00 21.73
CA LEU A 401 -4.24 9.52 22.69
C LEU A 401 -4.87 9.16 24.04
N ALA A 402 -5.98 9.79 24.42
CA ALA A 402 -6.70 9.45 25.66
C ALA A 402 -7.29 8.03 25.63
N SER A 403 -7.49 7.45 24.43
CA SER A 403 -7.94 6.07 24.21
C SER A 403 -6.80 5.05 24.15
N ALA A 404 -5.53 5.49 24.27
CA ALA A 404 -4.39 4.57 24.30
C ALA A 404 -4.45 3.66 25.54
N LEU A 405 -4.08 2.38 25.37
CA LEU A 405 -4.07 1.39 26.44
C LEU A 405 -3.03 1.73 27.50
N GLN A 406 -1.87 2.21 27.07
CA GLN A 406 -0.81 2.75 27.91
C GLN A 406 -0.06 3.85 27.15
N SER A 407 0.44 4.84 27.88
CA SER A 407 1.39 5.81 27.34
C SER A 407 2.26 6.39 28.44
N PHE A 408 3.45 6.86 28.07
CA PHE A 408 4.28 7.67 28.95
C PHE A 408 5.14 8.66 28.16
N ALA A 409 5.49 9.77 28.81
CA ALA A 409 6.40 10.76 28.25
C ALA A 409 7.86 10.42 28.63
N PHE A 410 8.78 10.66 27.70
CA PHE A 410 10.21 10.45 27.90
C PHE A 410 11.05 11.48 27.14
N SER A 411 12.36 11.50 27.39
CA SER A 411 13.31 12.36 26.70
C SER A 411 14.39 11.57 25.96
N THR A 412 14.83 12.08 24.81
CA THR A 412 16.04 11.62 24.11
C THR A 412 17.20 12.57 24.37
N GLN A 413 18.43 12.05 24.32
CA GLN A 413 19.67 12.78 24.51
C GLN A 413 20.69 12.32 23.47
N LEU A 414 21.62 13.20 23.07
CA LEU A 414 22.70 12.84 22.15
C LEU A 414 23.72 11.88 22.79
N GLN A 415 23.87 11.93 24.12
CA GLN A 415 24.76 11.07 24.89
C GLN A 415 24.16 10.79 26.27
N PRO A 416 23.19 9.87 26.37
CA PRO A 416 22.60 9.52 27.66
C PRO A 416 23.58 8.75 28.54
N ALA A 417 23.54 9.02 29.85
CA ALA A 417 24.29 8.24 30.82
C ALA A 417 23.64 6.85 30.99
N VAL A 418 24.35 5.79 30.57
CA VAL A 418 23.87 4.41 30.71
C VAL A 418 24.20 3.89 32.11
N THR A 419 23.18 3.39 32.80
CA THR A 419 23.33 2.67 34.07
C THR A 419 22.99 1.20 33.87
N LEU A 420 23.85 0.31 34.37
CA LEU A 420 23.62 -1.13 34.38
C LEU A 420 23.41 -1.61 35.81
N ASN A 421 22.44 -2.48 36.04
CA ASN A 421 22.17 -3.09 37.33
C ASN A 421 22.00 -4.60 37.18
N ALA A 422 22.79 -5.35 37.94
CA ALA A 422 22.83 -6.80 37.98
C ALA A 422 23.48 -7.26 39.31
N PRO A 423 23.45 -8.55 39.66
CA PRO A 423 24.14 -9.04 40.86
C PRO A 423 25.66 -8.85 40.76
N GLU A 424 26.30 -8.32 41.81
CA GLU A 424 27.77 -8.22 41.90
C GLU A 424 28.45 -9.59 42.12
N THR A 425 27.68 -10.59 42.56
CA THR A 425 28.14 -11.96 42.77
C THR A 425 27.17 -12.96 42.15
N ALA A 426 27.67 -14.00 41.49
CA ALA A 426 26.85 -15.08 40.92
C ALA A 426 27.51 -16.46 41.04
N GLU A 427 26.69 -17.51 41.12
CA GLU A 427 27.18 -18.88 41.00
C GLU A 427 27.60 -19.17 39.54
N PRO A 428 28.56 -20.08 39.31
CA PRO A 428 28.96 -20.47 37.97
C PRO A 428 27.77 -20.94 37.10
N GLY A 429 27.62 -20.34 35.91
CA GLY A 429 26.52 -20.67 34.98
C GLY A 429 25.14 -20.11 35.35
N ALA A 430 25.00 -19.37 36.45
CA ALA A 430 23.72 -18.77 36.84
C ALA A 430 23.25 -17.70 35.84
N MET A 431 21.96 -17.66 35.54
CA MET A 431 21.39 -16.58 34.71
C MET A 431 21.43 -15.25 35.47
N LEU A 432 21.93 -14.20 34.82
CA LEU A 432 22.08 -12.87 35.41
C LEU A 432 20.86 -12.01 35.06
N PRO A 433 20.08 -11.54 36.05
CA PRO A 433 19.03 -10.55 35.81
C PRO A 433 19.69 -9.19 35.56
N VAL A 434 19.78 -8.78 34.29
CA VAL A 434 20.39 -7.51 33.89
C VAL A 434 19.31 -6.50 33.56
N THR A 435 19.33 -5.35 34.22
CA THR A 435 18.47 -4.20 33.93
C THR A 435 19.31 -2.98 33.61
N MET A 436 18.77 -2.05 32.81
CA MET A 436 19.49 -0.86 32.39
C MET A 436 18.57 0.34 32.18
N THR A 437 19.15 1.53 32.34
CA THR A 437 18.53 2.83 31.97
C THR A 437 19.54 3.65 31.18
N GLY A 438 19.09 4.68 30.46
CA GLY A 438 19.96 5.52 29.64
C GLY A 438 20.42 4.89 28.32
N GLY A 439 20.38 3.57 28.18
CA GLY A 439 20.69 2.84 26.95
C GLY A 439 19.68 1.74 26.73
N LEU A 440 19.20 1.57 25.50
CA LEU A 440 18.21 0.58 25.07
C LEU A 440 18.18 0.48 23.52
N GLY A 441 19.29 0.73 22.85
CA GLY A 441 19.37 0.51 21.40
C GLY A 441 19.17 -0.98 21.09
N THR A 442 18.40 -1.30 20.05
CA THR A 442 18.12 -2.70 19.68
C THR A 442 19.38 -3.48 19.34
N ASN A 443 20.40 -2.79 18.81
CA ASN A 443 21.71 -3.33 18.46
C ASN A 443 22.78 -3.13 19.54
N ASP A 444 22.45 -2.47 20.66
CA ASP A 444 23.35 -2.37 21.80
C ASP A 444 23.60 -3.76 22.39
N ARG A 445 24.74 -3.96 23.04
CA ARG A 445 25.18 -5.26 23.54
C ARG A 445 25.48 -5.24 25.03
N VAL A 446 25.11 -6.33 25.70
CA VAL A 446 25.58 -6.67 27.04
C VAL A 446 26.54 -7.84 26.91
N GLU A 447 27.74 -7.68 27.47
CA GLU A 447 28.83 -8.63 27.36
C GLU A 447 29.44 -8.97 28.72
N ILE A 448 30.01 -10.17 28.86
CA ILE A 448 30.91 -10.50 29.97
C ILE A 448 32.37 -10.41 29.52
N TRP A 449 33.15 -9.60 30.23
CA TRP A 449 34.57 -9.38 29.97
C TRP A 449 35.44 -9.98 31.07
N LYS A 450 36.65 -10.37 30.70
CA LYS A 450 37.73 -10.80 31.60
C LYS A 450 39.03 -10.14 31.13
N ASP A 451 39.79 -9.59 32.07
CA ASP A 451 41.08 -8.93 31.80
C ASP A 451 41.02 -7.86 30.68
N GLY A 452 39.89 -7.13 30.60
CA GLY A 452 39.70 -6.05 29.65
C GLY A 452 39.31 -6.47 28.22
N ALA A 453 38.88 -7.72 28.01
CA ALA A 453 38.38 -8.20 26.72
C ALA A 453 37.14 -9.11 26.89
N LEU A 454 36.34 -9.26 25.83
CA LEU A 454 35.22 -10.20 25.78
C LEU A 454 35.67 -11.61 26.17
N TYR A 455 35.02 -12.20 27.17
CA TYR A 455 35.35 -13.53 27.67
C TYR A 455 34.97 -14.65 26.68
N SER A 456 33.76 -14.57 26.11
CA SER A 456 33.26 -15.51 25.09
C SER A 456 32.16 -14.87 24.26
N TRP A 457 32.09 -15.20 22.98
CA TRP A 457 30.97 -14.82 22.10
C TRP A 457 29.63 -15.34 22.60
N ASP A 458 29.61 -16.50 23.28
CA ASP A 458 28.41 -17.02 23.93
C ASP A 458 27.92 -16.14 25.08
N GLN A 459 28.75 -15.20 25.56
CA GLN A 459 28.48 -14.24 26.62
C GLN A 459 28.35 -12.82 26.07
N SER A 460 27.85 -12.70 24.86
CA SER A 460 27.42 -11.45 24.24
C SER A 460 25.95 -11.56 23.86
N ARG A 461 25.12 -10.61 24.28
CA ARG A 461 23.70 -10.54 23.91
C ARG A 461 23.36 -9.16 23.39
N TYR A 462 22.55 -9.10 22.33
CA TYR A 462 21.90 -7.85 21.97
C TYR A 462 20.87 -7.51 23.05
N VAL A 463 20.68 -6.23 23.33
CA VAL A 463 19.70 -5.76 24.33
C VAL A 463 18.29 -6.23 23.98
N ARG A 464 17.92 -6.29 22.69
CA ARG A 464 16.62 -6.81 22.25
C ARG A 464 16.41 -8.28 22.60
N ASP A 465 17.49 -9.07 22.69
CA ASP A 465 17.43 -10.51 22.96
C ASP A 465 17.23 -10.82 24.45
N LEU A 466 17.32 -9.81 25.32
CA LEU A 466 17.00 -9.96 26.74
C LEU A 466 15.48 -10.05 27.01
N PHE A 467 14.66 -9.89 25.97
CA PHE A 467 13.19 -9.91 26.00
C PHE A 467 12.65 -10.91 24.96
N ASP A 468 11.41 -11.39 25.11
CA ASP A 468 10.79 -12.15 24.02
C ASP A 468 10.59 -11.21 22.82
N ASN A 469 10.99 -11.66 21.64
CA ASN A 469 10.99 -10.89 20.41
C ASN A 469 10.67 -11.79 19.20
N GLU A 470 10.73 -11.23 17.99
CA GLU A 470 10.46 -11.95 16.75
C GLU A 470 11.41 -13.13 16.48
N TYR A 471 12.61 -13.11 17.07
CA TYR A 471 13.61 -14.17 16.96
C TYR A 471 13.43 -15.27 18.01
N GLY A 472 12.53 -15.09 18.98
CA GLY A 472 12.16 -16.12 19.95
C GLY A 472 12.00 -15.61 21.38
N LYS A 473 12.11 -16.54 22.33
CA LYS A 473 12.04 -16.22 23.77
C LYS A 473 13.29 -15.48 24.25
N ALA A 474 13.14 -14.72 25.33
CA ALA A 474 14.22 -14.01 25.99
C ALA A 474 15.42 -14.94 26.24
N ASN A 475 16.59 -14.47 25.86
CA ASN A 475 17.88 -15.14 25.95
C ASN A 475 18.79 -14.38 26.92
N PRO A 476 18.60 -14.56 28.25
CA PRO A 476 19.40 -13.89 29.26
C PRO A 476 20.87 -14.30 29.20
N ILE A 477 21.74 -13.45 29.75
CA ILE A 477 23.17 -13.70 29.85
C ILE A 477 23.49 -14.58 31.06
N ALA A 478 24.39 -15.54 30.92
CA ALA A 478 24.76 -16.46 32.00
C ALA A 478 26.10 -16.07 32.61
N ALA A 479 26.29 -16.24 33.91
CA ALA A 479 27.59 -16.12 34.54
C ALA A 479 28.57 -17.14 33.93
N PRO A 480 29.85 -16.78 33.75
CA PRO A 480 30.90 -17.73 33.38
C PRO A 480 30.89 -19.01 34.24
N GLY A 481 31.23 -20.15 33.65
CA GLY A 481 31.34 -21.42 34.38
C GLY A 481 32.58 -21.54 35.26
N GLU A 482 33.58 -20.68 35.04
CA GLU A 482 34.81 -20.64 35.83
C GLU A 482 34.69 -19.59 36.94
N PRO A 483 34.97 -19.95 38.22
CA PRO A 483 35.08 -18.96 39.27
C PRO A 483 36.18 -17.94 38.99
N GLY A 484 35.92 -16.67 39.26
CA GLY A 484 36.85 -15.58 38.98
C GLY A 484 36.23 -14.19 39.05
N ALA A 485 37.05 -13.17 38.80
CA ALA A 485 36.62 -11.80 38.63
C ALA A 485 36.37 -11.51 37.15
N TYR A 486 35.22 -10.90 36.87
CA TYR A 486 34.71 -10.56 35.54
C TYR A 486 34.10 -9.15 35.58
N GLU A 487 33.75 -8.63 34.42
CA GLU A 487 33.00 -7.39 34.26
C GLU A 487 31.76 -7.64 33.38
N ILE A 488 30.62 -7.06 33.74
CA ILE A 488 29.49 -6.93 32.81
C ILE A 488 29.62 -5.58 32.12
N VAL A 489 29.67 -5.59 30.80
CA VAL A 489 29.95 -4.42 29.97
C VAL A 489 28.74 -4.13 29.09
N TYR A 490 28.28 -2.88 29.09
CA TYR A 490 27.29 -2.39 28.15
C TYR A 490 27.97 -1.62 27.04
N LEU A 491 27.73 -2.03 25.79
CA LEU A 491 28.25 -1.41 24.61
C LEU A 491 27.10 -0.79 23.81
N VAL A 492 27.25 0.49 23.46
CA VAL A 492 26.36 1.18 22.52
C VAL A 492 26.86 0.89 21.12
N ALA A 493 25.97 0.45 20.24
CA ALA A 493 26.30 0.27 18.84
C ALA A 493 26.35 1.64 18.15
N ASP A 494 27.49 1.99 17.55
CA ASP A 494 27.58 3.16 16.68
C ASP A 494 26.98 2.84 15.29
N ARG A 495 26.55 3.88 14.56
CA ARG A 495 26.03 3.77 13.19
C ARG A 495 27.08 3.22 12.21
N ASP A 496 28.36 3.35 12.54
CA ASP A 496 29.50 2.91 11.72
C ASP A 496 30.01 1.48 12.07
N GLY A 497 29.35 0.78 12.99
CA GLY A 497 29.67 -0.61 13.38
C GLY A 497 30.73 -0.75 14.49
N ASP A 498 31.39 0.34 14.89
CA ASP A 498 32.21 0.35 16.10
C ASP A 498 31.32 0.37 17.36
N SER A 499 31.64 -0.45 18.36
CA SER A 499 30.89 -0.49 19.62
C SER A 499 31.63 0.31 20.69
N ALA A 500 31.00 1.32 21.26
CA ALA A 500 31.59 2.13 22.33
C ALA A 500 31.16 1.59 23.70
N ILE A 501 32.10 1.43 24.63
CA ILE A 501 31.79 1.05 26.01
C ILE A 501 31.09 2.24 26.68
N ALA A 502 29.81 2.07 27.02
CA ALA A 502 29.06 3.10 27.73
C ALA A 502 29.20 2.97 29.25
N THR A 503 29.16 1.74 29.76
CA THR A 503 29.35 1.47 31.20
C THR A 503 29.84 0.04 31.44
N ARG A 504 30.41 -0.19 32.62
CA ARG A 504 30.84 -1.51 33.09
C ARG A 504 30.62 -1.65 34.59
N MET A 505 30.36 -2.86 35.05
CA MET A 505 30.22 -3.18 36.47
C MET A 505 30.96 -4.48 36.82
N PRO A 506 31.49 -4.61 38.05
CA PRO A 506 32.18 -5.82 38.47
C PRO A 506 31.20 -6.99 38.65
N LEU A 507 31.68 -8.20 38.34
CA LEU A 507 31.00 -9.48 38.60
C LEU A 507 32.00 -10.47 39.20
N THR A 508 31.71 -10.99 40.39
CA THR A 508 32.48 -12.08 41.00
C THR A 508 31.73 -13.39 40.85
N VAL A 509 32.31 -14.35 40.13
CA VAL A 509 31.75 -15.70 39.99
C VAL A 509 32.39 -16.62 41.02
N GLY A 510 31.58 -17.28 41.86
CA GLY A 510 32.08 -18.19 42.88
C GLY A 510 31.01 -18.75 43.80
N ALA A 511 31.38 -19.74 44.61
CA ALA A 511 30.46 -20.42 45.52
C ALA A 511 30.10 -19.53 46.72
N GLY A 512 28.80 -19.45 47.03
CA GLY A 512 28.23 -18.68 48.14
C GLY A 512 27.62 -17.34 47.73
N ALA A 513 27.31 -17.12 46.45
CA ALA A 513 26.60 -15.93 46.00
C ALA A 513 25.15 -15.98 46.50
N GLY A 514 24.77 -15.02 47.36
CA GLY A 514 23.40 -14.93 47.89
C GLY A 514 22.37 -14.66 46.80
N SER A 515 21.11 -15.00 47.08
CA SER A 515 19.98 -14.66 46.20
C SER A 515 19.88 -13.14 46.02
N TYR A 516 19.90 -12.68 44.78
CA TYR A 516 19.64 -11.29 44.42
C TYR A 516 18.15 -10.98 44.63
N GLU A 517 17.83 -10.00 45.47
CA GLU A 517 16.52 -9.35 45.50
C GLU A 517 16.61 -8.04 44.71
N GLU A 518 15.73 -7.87 43.73
CA GLU A 518 15.70 -6.69 42.87
C GLU A 518 15.39 -5.44 43.71
N GLY A 519 16.38 -4.53 43.81
CA GLY A 519 16.18 -3.24 44.44
C GLY A 519 15.22 -2.41 43.59
N ALA A 520 14.06 -2.06 44.16
CA ALA A 520 13.04 -1.25 43.50
C ALA A 520 13.68 -0.01 42.84
N ALA A 521 13.60 0.06 41.51
CA ALA A 521 13.97 1.25 40.76
C ALA A 521 13.22 2.44 41.35
N THR A 522 13.94 3.47 41.78
CA THR A 522 13.30 4.71 42.22
C THR A 522 12.67 5.35 40.98
N PRO A 523 11.35 5.61 40.94
CA PRO A 523 10.74 6.28 39.79
C PRO A 523 11.37 7.66 39.66
N GLY A 524 12.14 7.87 38.59
CA GLY A 524 12.67 9.18 38.25
C GLY A 524 11.52 10.12 37.92
N GLY A 525 11.21 11.04 38.84
CA GLY A 525 10.28 12.15 38.67
C GLY A 525 8.81 11.75 38.60
N GLN A 526 7.99 12.23 39.54
CA GLN A 526 6.54 12.09 39.45
C GLN A 526 6.01 12.74 38.16
N VAL A 527 5.62 11.94 37.18
CA VAL A 527 4.74 12.36 36.09
C VAL A 527 3.32 12.17 36.59
N GLN A 528 2.57 13.26 36.72
CA GLN A 528 1.17 13.20 37.10
C GLN A 528 0.35 12.54 35.98
N PRO A 529 -0.59 11.63 36.29
CA PRO A 529 -1.59 11.20 35.33
C PRO A 529 -2.44 12.41 34.91
N VAL A 530 -2.64 12.59 33.61
CA VAL A 530 -3.53 13.63 33.06
C VAL A 530 -4.97 13.24 33.39
N GLY A 531 -5.44 13.69 34.55
CA GLY A 531 -6.83 13.65 34.96
C GLY A 531 -7.55 14.95 34.56
N GLN A 532 -8.68 14.78 33.89
CA GLN A 532 -9.67 15.79 33.50
C GLN A 532 -9.86 16.92 34.53
N GLN A 533 -9.53 18.19 34.21
CA GLN A 533 -10.13 19.36 34.86
C GLN A 533 -10.29 20.58 33.92
N ASN A 534 -11.56 20.91 33.73
CA ASN A 534 -12.27 22.14 33.33
C ASN A 534 -11.51 23.46 33.02
N ALA A 535 -12.08 24.11 32.00
CA ALA A 535 -11.85 25.45 31.49
C ALA A 535 -11.67 26.59 32.51
N ALA A 536 -10.67 27.44 32.27
CA ALA A 536 -10.78 28.89 32.45
C ALA A 536 -9.79 29.64 31.55
N THR A 537 -10.36 30.57 30.79
CA THR A 537 -9.78 31.59 29.90
C THR A 537 -8.68 32.42 30.53
N GLN A 538 -7.57 32.66 29.81
CA GLN A 538 -6.99 34.01 29.63
C GLN A 538 -6.33 34.16 28.26
N HIS A 539 -6.79 35.18 27.53
CA HIS A 539 -6.19 35.75 26.34
C HIS A 539 -4.78 36.29 26.60
N GLN A 540 -3.83 36.01 25.71
CA GLN A 540 -2.86 37.00 25.19
C GLN A 540 -2.42 36.57 23.77
N THR A 541 -2.55 37.48 22.81
CA THR A 541 -2.06 37.42 21.41
C THR A 541 -1.18 38.65 21.15
N PRO A 542 -0.47 38.76 20.02
CA PRO A 542 0.54 37.86 19.49
C PRO A 542 1.86 38.62 19.15
N ALA A 543 2.98 37.91 19.02
CA ALA A 543 4.15 38.42 18.31
C ALA A 543 4.38 37.56 17.06
N SER A 544 4.45 38.22 15.90
CA SER A 544 4.57 37.65 14.55
C SER A 544 5.97 37.08 14.23
N PRO A 545 6.11 36.28 13.16
CA PRO A 545 7.02 35.13 13.09
C PRO A 545 8.38 35.41 12.43
N ILE A 546 9.35 34.54 12.74
CA ILE A 546 10.60 34.34 11.99
C ILE A 546 10.45 32.99 11.24
N PRO A 547 10.73 32.90 9.93
CA PRO A 547 10.56 31.69 9.15
C PRO A 547 11.71 30.71 9.38
N LEU A 548 11.38 29.44 9.66
CA LEU A 548 12.31 28.32 9.72
C LEU A 548 11.94 27.27 8.69
N ALA A 549 12.99 26.65 8.18
CA ALA A 549 13.05 25.75 7.05
C ALA A 549 12.36 24.42 7.32
N GLY A 550 11.86 23.81 6.24
CA GLY A 550 10.95 22.67 6.24
C GLY A 550 11.51 21.34 6.76
N ASP A 551 10.54 20.51 7.09
CA ASP A 551 10.59 19.16 7.63
C ASP A 551 11.44 18.15 6.81
N PRO A 552 12.15 17.23 7.48
CA PRO A 552 12.46 15.91 6.97
C PRO A 552 11.43 14.86 7.46
N ASP A 553 10.85 14.16 6.50
CA ASP A 553 9.80 13.13 6.55
C ASP A 553 10.35 11.74 7.01
N PRO A 554 9.73 11.05 7.99
CA PRO A 554 10.14 9.74 8.49
C PRO A 554 9.27 8.58 7.97
N THR A 555 9.52 8.11 6.75
CA THR A 555 9.15 6.76 6.28
C THR A 555 10.43 5.91 6.08
N HIS A 556 10.30 4.62 5.74
CA HIS A 556 11.37 3.65 5.38
C HIS A 556 11.83 2.66 6.48
N GLY A 557 10.96 1.68 6.79
CA GLY A 557 11.34 0.26 6.89
C GLY A 557 11.19 -0.44 5.52
N PRO A 558 11.49 -1.75 5.37
CA PRO A 558 12.15 -2.35 4.20
C PRO A 558 11.28 -2.60 2.95
N ASP A 559 10.35 -1.70 2.66
CA ASP A 559 9.71 -1.54 1.35
C ASP A 559 9.94 -0.10 0.88
N GLN A 560 11.17 0.21 0.50
CA GLN A 560 11.54 1.34 -0.37
C GLN A 560 13.05 1.31 -0.52
N VAL A 561 13.51 0.99 -1.72
CA VAL A 561 14.94 0.78 -1.94
C VAL A 561 15.74 2.07 -1.83
N LEU A 562 15.14 3.24 -1.97
CA LEU A 562 15.64 4.53 -1.50
C LEU A 562 14.46 5.49 -1.33
N SER A 563 14.51 6.43 -0.38
CA SER A 563 13.62 7.59 -0.39
C SER A 563 13.93 8.48 -1.60
N GLU A 564 12.99 9.26 -2.14
CA GLU A 564 13.28 10.22 -3.23
C GLU A 564 14.47 11.14 -2.91
N SER A 565 14.69 11.41 -1.62
CA SER A 565 15.78 12.25 -1.14
C SER A 565 17.15 11.55 -1.12
N ASP A 566 17.20 10.22 -1.18
CA ASP A 566 18.42 9.40 -1.16
C ASP A 566 18.85 8.90 -2.53
N ILE A 567 17.95 8.98 -3.53
CA ILE A 567 18.28 8.74 -4.93
C ILE A 567 19.29 9.79 -5.40
N GLY A 568 20.48 9.34 -5.79
CA GLY A 568 21.49 10.19 -6.39
C GLY A 568 21.17 10.51 -7.84
N TYR A 569 20.89 9.47 -8.62
CA TYR A 569 20.52 9.59 -10.03
C TYR A 569 19.47 8.55 -10.38
N PHE A 570 18.42 8.97 -11.09
CA PHE A 570 17.45 8.08 -11.70
C PHE A 570 17.44 8.33 -13.20
N CYS A 571 17.57 7.27 -14.00
CA CYS A 571 17.56 7.40 -15.45
C CYS A 571 16.14 7.33 -16.01
N GLU A 572 15.52 8.51 -16.11
CA GLU A 572 14.24 8.70 -16.79
C GLU A 572 14.45 9.07 -18.27
N GLY A 573 13.76 8.36 -19.16
CA GLY A 573 13.75 8.70 -20.59
C GLY A 573 13.87 7.47 -21.50
N PRO A 574 13.79 7.64 -22.83
CA PRO A 574 13.86 6.52 -23.78
C PRO A 574 15.30 6.06 -24.08
N PHE A 575 16.32 6.70 -23.50
CA PHE A 575 17.74 6.40 -23.76
C PHE A 575 18.54 6.35 -22.45
N PRO A 576 19.64 5.57 -22.40
CA PRO A 576 20.52 5.55 -21.23
C PRO A 576 21.12 6.92 -20.90
N CYS A 577 21.25 7.21 -19.62
CA CYS A 577 21.61 8.52 -19.09
C CYS A 577 23.10 8.59 -18.79
N PRO A 578 23.89 9.43 -19.49
CA PRO A 578 25.26 9.70 -19.10
C PRO A 578 25.27 10.60 -17.86
N ILE A 579 25.89 10.12 -16.79
CA ILE A 579 26.01 10.80 -15.49
C ILE A 579 27.48 11.17 -15.27
N THR A 580 27.70 12.37 -14.73
CA THR A 580 29.00 12.78 -14.17
C THR A 580 28.74 13.47 -12.86
N ASP A 581 29.20 12.87 -11.76
CA ASP A 581 29.05 13.41 -10.43
C ASP A 581 30.18 14.40 -10.12
N PRO A 582 29.86 15.68 -9.85
CA PRO A 582 30.86 16.72 -9.67
C PRO A 582 31.58 16.63 -8.31
N VAL A 583 31.02 15.92 -7.34
CA VAL A 583 31.57 15.79 -5.99
C VAL A 583 32.65 14.71 -5.95
N THR A 584 32.33 13.53 -6.49
CA THR A 584 33.21 12.36 -6.49
C THR A 584 34.04 12.23 -7.76
N GLY A 585 33.70 12.93 -8.84
CA GLY A 585 34.36 12.78 -10.14
C GLY A 585 34.04 11.46 -10.85
N LEU A 586 33.00 10.73 -10.41
CA LEU A 586 32.50 9.54 -11.09
C LEU A 586 31.77 9.91 -12.38
N ALA A 587 32.03 9.18 -13.46
CA ALA A 587 31.26 9.27 -14.69
C ALA A 587 30.85 7.88 -15.17
N PHE A 588 29.59 7.71 -15.55
CA PHE A 588 29.01 6.43 -15.98
C PHE A 588 27.75 6.63 -16.82
N VAL A 589 27.29 5.59 -17.50
CA VAL A 589 26.02 5.57 -18.22
C VAL A 589 25.05 4.65 -17.48
N LEU A 590 23.92 5.21 -17.05
CA LEU A 590 22.86 4.53 -16.33
C LEU A 590 21.78 4.05 -17.32
N PRO A 591 21.43 2.75 -17.35
CA PRO A 591 20.37 2.24 -18.23
C PRO A 591 18.99 2.80 -17.84
N VAL A 592 18.06 2.81 -18.79
CA VAL A 592 16.70 3.33 -18.57
C VAL A 592 16.00 2.58 -17.45
N GLY A 593 15.41 3.32 -16.51
CA GLY A 593 14.70 2.77 -15.34
C GLY A 593 15.61 2.37 -14.18
N TRP A 594 16.94 2.41 -14.33
CA TRP A 594 17.86 2.18 -13.22
C TRP A 594 18.04 3.46 -12.41
N TYR A 595 18.31 3.29 -11.11
CA TYR A 595 18.63 4.38 -10.20
C TYR A 595 19.85 4.04 -9.33
N THR A 596 20.39 5.07 -8.68
CA THR A 596 21.53 4.95 -7.77
C THR A 596 21.26 5.68 -6.46
N ASP A 597 22.01 5.34 -5.42
CA ASP A 597 22.21 6.25 -4.27
C ASP A 597 23.11 7.43 -4.67
N LYS A 598 23.31 8.38 -3.73
CA LYS A 598 24.24 9.50 -3.93
C LYS A 598 25.69 9.01 -3.87
N PRO A 599 26.53 9.30 -4.90
CA PRO A 599 27.95 8.97 -4.84
C PRO A 599 28.62 9.66 -3.66
N ALA A 600 29.44 8.91 -2.93
CA ALA A 600 30.22 9.42 -1.80
C ALA A 600 31.66 8.92 -1.88
N PHE A 601 32.58 9.54 -1.14
CA PHE A 601 33.92 8.98 -0.95
C PHE A 601 33.92 8.02 0.24
N GLY A 602 34.45 6.80 0.05
CA GLY A 602 34.65 5.85 1.15
C GLY A 602 35.55 6.46 2.23
N GLY A 603 35.06 6.54 3.46
CA GLY A 603 35.70 7.29 4.54
C GLY A 603 37.06 6.74 4.96
N THR A 604 38.07 7.59 4.89
CA THR A 604 39.06 7.72 5.97
C THR A 604 38.69 8.97 6.77
N LEU A 605 38.82 8.89 8.10
CA LEU A 605 38.44 9.92 9.08
C LEU A 605 38.75 11.36 8.62
N GLY A 606 37.75 12.23 8.71
CA GLY A 606 37.93 13.69 8.63
C GLY A 606 37.73 14.30 7.24
N GLY A 607 36.53 14.15 6.66
CA GLY A 607 36.04 15.03 5.57
C GLY A 607 36.96 15.18 4.35
N ALA A 608 37.89 14.24 4.13
CA ALA A 608 38.86 14.33 3.06
C ALA A 608 38.24 13.80 1.77
N GLN A 609 38.12 14.68 0.77
CA GLN A 609 37.69 14.38 -0.61
C GLN A 609 38.75 13.57 -1.41
N ASN A 610 39.48 12.67 -0.75
CA ASN A 610 40.62 11.91 -1.29
C ASN A 610 40.40 10.38 -1.26
N GLY A 611 39.19 9.91 -0.95
CA GLY A 611 38.85 8.48 -0.91
C GLY A 611 38.54 7.88 -2.29
N THR A 612 38.36 6.56 -2.37
CA THR A 612 37.81 5.90 -3.55
C THR A 612 36.29 6.07 -3.55
N PRO A 613 35.64 6.48 -4.64
CA PRO A 613 34.21 6.76 -4.63
C PRO A 613 33.38 5.48 -4.57
N VAL A 614 32.30 5.53 -3.80
CA VAL A 614 31.33 4.47 -3.52
C VAL A 614 29.97 4.92 -4.04
N ILE A 615 29.27 4.02 -4.71
CA ILE A 615 27.92 4.23 -5.24
C ILE A 615 27.23 2.86 -5.42
N THR A 616 25.93 2.82 -5.17
CA THR A 616 25.06 1.66 -5.33
C THR A 616 24.10 1.85 -6.49
N PHE A 617 23.91 0.85 -7.33
CA PHE A 617 23.02 0.81 -8.48
C PHE A 617 21.90 -0.21 -8.24
N PHE A 618 20.67 0.16 -8.63
CA PHE A 618 19.46 -0.62 -8.45
C PHE A 618 18.74 -0.81 -9.78
N SER A 619 18.34 -2.06 -10.06
CA SER A 619 17.57 -2.40 -11.27
C SER A 619 16.07 -2.02 -11.13
N PRO A 620 15.31 -1.85 -12.23
CA PRO A 620 13.90 -1.42 -12.21
C PRO A 620 12.88 -2.48 -11.74
N MET A 621 13.28 -3.47 -10.96
CA MET A 621 12.45 -4.61 -10.56
C MET A 621 11.72 -4.39 -9.23
N GLU A 622 10.62 -5.12 -9.00
CA GLU A 622 9.84 -5.09 -7.75
C GLU A 622 10.68 -5.44 -6.51
N VAL A 623 11.68 -6.32 -6.69
CA VAL A 623 12.85 -6.48 -5.79
C VAL A 623 14.10 -6.19 -6.62
N PRO A 624 14.76 -5.03 -6.44
CA PRO A 624 15.83 -4.61 -7.33
C PRO A 624 17.13 -5.37 -7.03
N ASP A 625 17.78 -5.83 -8.10
CA ASP A 625 19.14 -6.34 -7.99
C ASP A 625 20.08 -5.18 -7.65
N THR A 626 20.90 -5.39 -6.63
CA THR A 626 21.76 -4.35 -6.06
C THR A 626 23.22 -4.57 -6.44
N TYR A 627 23.86 -3.53 -6.95
CA TYR A 627 25.26 -3.53 -7.35
C TYR A 627 26.01 -2.39 -6.66
N VAL A 628 27.17 -2.66 -6.06
CA VAL A 628 27.93 -1.69 -5.27
C VAL A 628 29.32 -1.49 -5.85
N LEU A 629 29.70 -0.24 -6.12
CA LEU A 629 31.07 0.16 -6.46
C LEU A 629 31.87 0.45 -5.19
N ASN A 630 33.07 -0.13 -5.10
CA ASN A 630 34.04 0.02 -4.02
C ASN A 630 33.49 -0.18 -2.60
N PRO A 631 32.75 -1.28 -2.33
CA PRO A 631 32.24 -1.55 -0.98
C PRO A 631 33.40 -1.63 0.04
N SER A 632 33.21 -1.04 1.21
CA SER A 632 34.21 -1.00 2.29
C SER A 632 34.48 -2.38 2.90
N GLN A 633 33.47 -3.26 2.92
CA GLN A 633 33.57 -4.66 3.32
C GLN A 633 32.70 -5.52 2.38
N TRP A 634 33.25 -6.61 1.85
CA TRP A 634 32.50 -7.53 0.98
C TRP A 634 32.87 -8.98 1.28
N LEU A 635 31.92 -9.75 1.82
CA LEU A 635 32.07 -11.19 2.06
C LEU A 635 31.79 -11.96 0.76
N GLU A 636 32.49 -13.08 0.54
CA GLU A 636 32.22 -13.94 -0.63
C GLU A 636 30.77 -14.45 -0.67
N SER A 637 30.12 -14.55 0.49
CA SER A 637 28.70 -14.92 0.62
C SER A 637 27.73 -13.85 0.12
N ASN A 638 28.13 -12.57 0.04
CA ASN A 638 27.23 -11.50 -0.41
C ASN A 638 27.05 -11.52 -1.92
N GLY A 639 28.07 -11.98 -2.66
CA GLY A 639 27.99 -12.25 -4.08
C GLY A 639 29.26 -11.88 -4.87
N PRO A 640 29.25 -12.09 -6.19
CA PRO A 640 30.45 -11.96 -7.01
C PRO A 640 30.87 -10.49 -7.19
N CYS A 641 32.17 -10.27 -7.36
CA CYS A 641 32.75 -8.98 -7.72
C CYS A 641 33.57 -9.07 -9.01
N GLN A 642 33.66 -7.97 -9.72
CA GLN A 642 34.53 -7.78 -10.88
C GLN A 642 35.25 -6.43 -10.80
N ASP A 643 36.43 -6.35 -11.42
CA ASP A 643 37.20 -5.10 -11.48
C ASP A 643 36.74 -4.26 -12.69
N VAL A 644 36.44 -2.98 -12.43
CA VAL A 644 36.11 -1.96 -13.43
C VAL A 644 37.10 -0.80 -13.33
N LYS A 645 37.07 0.14 -14.30
CA LYS A 645 38.03 1.26 -14.32
C LYS A 645 37.91 2.19 -13.10
N ALA A 646 36.73 2.28 -12.47
CA ALA A 646 36.51 3.06 -11.27
C ALA A 646 36.78 2.30 -9.96
N GLY A 647 37.15 1.01 -10.01
CA GLY A 647 37.47 0.18 -8.84
C GLY A 647 36.75 -1.17 -8.83
N ARG A 648 36.42 -1.71 -7.64
CA ARG A 648 35.81 -3.03 -7.48
C ARG A 648 34.29 -2.93 -7.50
N PHE A 649 33.62 -3.62 -8.43
CA PHE A 649 32.18 -3.60 -8.60
C PHE A 649 31.55 -4.94 -8.21
N CYS A 650 30.69 -4.96 -7.21
CA CYS A 650 30.16 -6.17 -6.59
C CYS A 650 28.64 -6.26 -6.68
N ARG A 651 28.09 -7.46 -6.78
CA ARG A 651 26.65 -7.72 -6.92
C ARG A 651 26.13 -8.59 -5.79
N PHE A 652 24.96 -8.27 -5.23
CA PHE A 652 24.26 -9.14 -4.29
C PHE A 652 23.64 -10.39 -4.95
N LEU A 653 23.75 -11.56 -4.32
CA LEU A 653 23.09 -12.80 -4.76
C LEU A 653 21.62 -12.83 -4.32
N THR A 654 20.72 -12.30 -5.15
CA THR A 654 19.28 -12.15 -4.86
C THR A 654 18.38 -13.19 -5.54
N GLY A 655 18.93 -14.12 -6.33
CA GLY A 655 18.18 -15.21 -6.98
C GLY A 655 17.46 -14.83 -8.29
N THR A 656 17.45 -13.56 -8.67
CA THR A 656 17.01 -13.01 -9.96
C THR A 656 18.18 -12.32 -10.66
N ASP A 657 18.25 -12.33 -12.00
CA ASP A 657 19.34 -11.71 -12.77
C ASP A 657 18.84 -10.52 -13.62
N ALA A 658 19.38 -9.33 -13.39
CA ALA A 658 19.22 -8.18 -14.28
C ALA A 658 19.80 -8.45 -15.68
N PRO A 659 19.28 -7.81 -16.75
CA PRO A 659 19.76 -8.05 -18.11
C PRO A 659 21.27 -7.80 -18.25
N GLU A 660 22.00 -8.80 -18.76
CA GLU A 660 23.47 -8.75 -18.89
C GLU A 660 23.96 -7.54 -19.71
N ALA A 661 23.15 -7.08 -20.68
CA ALA A 661 23.44 -5.90 -21.50
C ALA A 661 23.43 -4.58 -20.70
N ASP A 662 22.55 -4.45 -19.72
CA ASP A 662 22.41 -3.25 -18.88
C ASP A 662 23.57 -3.15 -17.88
N VAL A 663 23.93 -4.28 -17.26
CA VAL A 663 25.09 -4.39 -16.38
C VAL A 663 26.40 -4.14 -17.15
N ALA A 664 26.50 -4.62 -18.39
CA ALA A 664 27.65 -4.36 -19.26
C ALA A 664 27.76 -2.88 -19.63
N MET A 665 26.65 -2.15 -19.73
CA MET A 665 26.64 -0.72 -20.05
C MET A 665 27.20 0.11 -18.89
N ILE A 666 26.75 -0.18 -17.66
CA ILE A 666 27.26 0.46 -16.44
C ILE A 666 28.76 0.18 -16.31
N THR A 667 29.16 -1.09 -16.35
CA THR A 667 30.53 -1.50 -16.03
C THR A 667 31.57 -1.05 -17.07
N LYS A 668 31.20 -0.92 -18.35
CA LYS A 668 32.10 -0.44 -19.42
C LYS A 668 32.24 1.09 -19.47
N SER A 669 31.25 1.82 -18.97
CA SER A 669 31.23 3.29 -18.97
C SER A 669 31.75 3.91 -17.68
N LEU A 670 31.73 3.16 -16.57
CA LEU A 670 32.06 3.63 -15.22
C LEU A 670 33.56 3.92 -15.05
N VAL A 671 33.89 5.20 -14.83
CA VAL A 671 35.24 5.74 -14.61
C VAL A 671 35.27 6.76 -13.46
N HIS A 672 36.43 6.93 -12.82
CA HIS A 672 36.66 7.96 -11.79
C HIS A 672 37.74 8.94 -12.27
N ILE A 673 37.44 10.25 -12.21
CA ILE A 673 38.33 11.35 -12.65
C ILE A 673 38.66 12.26 -11.44
N PRO A 674 39.82 12.09 -10.78
CA PRO A 674 40.18 12.88 -9.61
C PRO A 674 40.43 14.37 -9.94
N GLY A 675 39.85 15.30 -9.16
CA GLY A 675 40.22 16.74 -9.19
C GLY A 675 39.20 17.76 -9.73
N LEU A 676 37.92 17.39 -9.87
CA LEU A 676 36.85 18.33 -10.27
C LEU A 676 36.43 19.32 -9.14
N ALA A 677 36.69 19.00 -7.87
CA ALA A 677 36.20 19.76 -6.71
C ALA A 677 36.84 21.15 -6.49
N THR A 678 38.02 21.45 -7.07
CA THR A 678 38.81 22.65 -6.70
C THR A 678 38.61 23.91 -7.56
N GLN A 679 37.71 23.92 -8.56
CA GLN A 679 37.50 25.13 -9.41
C GLN A 679 36.33 26.03 -9.00
N SER A 680 35.50 25.64 -8.01
CA SER A 680 34.32 26.43 -7.60
C SER A 680 34.61 27.52 -6.54
N ALA A 681 35.75 27.45 -5.84
CA ALA A 681 36.00 28.25 -4.62
C ALA A 681 36.59 29.66 -4.83
N ALA A 682 36.74 30.16 -6.08
CA ALA A 682 37.42 31.43 -6.35
C ALA A 682 36.59 32.54 -7.03
N ALA A 683 35.26 32.47 -7.01
CA ALA A 683 34.40 33.50 -7.63
C ALA A 683 33.42 34.13 -6.62
N THR A 684 33.92 35.00 -5.74
CA THR A 684 33.08 35.97 -5.02
C THR A 684 32.85 37.19 -5.91
N GLY A 685 31.72 37.20 -6.62
CA GLY A 685 31.24 38.34 -7.40
C GLY A 685 30.07 37.91 -8.28
N THR A 686 28.98 38.67 -8.25
CA THR A 686 27.80 38.44 -9.11
C THR A 686 28.21 38.36 -10.58
N ALA A 687 28.27 37.14 -11.13
CA ALA A 687 28.52 36.85 -12.54
C ALA A 687 27.86 35.51 -12.92
N SER A 688 27.40 35.45 -14.16
CA SER A 688 26.81 34.32 -14.88
C SER A 688 27.61 33.01 -14.81
N ALA A 689 26.91 31.88 -14.97
CA ALA A 689 27.44 30.51 -14.96
C ALA A 689 28.75 30.33 -15.77
N PRO A 690 29.70 29.48 -15.30
CA PRO A 690 30.98 29.28 -15.96
C PRO A 690 30.86 28.56 -17.33
N ASP A 691 31.66 29.00 -18.29
CA ASP A 691 31.74 28.48 -19.68
C ASP A 691 32.51 27.13 -19.72
N LEU A 692 31.78 26.03 -19.50
CA LEU A 692 32.29 24.66 -19.38
C LEU A 692 33.21 24.20 -20.54
N PRO A 693 32.95 24.54 -21.82
CA PRO A 693 33.86 24.27 -22.93
C PRO A 693 35.24 24.95 -22.84
N ALA A 694 35.33 26.13 -22.22
CA ALA A 694 36.58 26.86 -22.05
C ALA A 694 37.46 26.23 -20.94
N ALA A 695 36.82 25.75 -19.86
CA ALA A 695 37.49 25.02 -18.77
C ALA A 695 38.10 23.69 -19.24
N LEU A 696 37.38 22.93 -20.10
CA LEU A 696 37.84 21.66 -20.68
C LEU A 696 39.01 21.82 -21.67
N ARG A 697 39.03 22.91 -22.46
CA ARG A 697 40.18 23.22 -23.34
C ARG A 697 41.45 23.60 -22.57
N GLY A 698 41.31 24.33 -21.46
CA GLY A 698 42.42 24.65 -20.57
C GLY A 698 43.08 23.40 -19.96
N GLN A 699 42.28 22.39 -19.64
CA GLN A 699 42.75 21.10 -19.10
C GLN A 699 43.35 20.17 -20.15
N ALA A 700 42.83 20.14 -21.39
CA ALA A 700 43.40 19.35 -22.48
C ALA A 700 44.87 19.73 -22.79
N GLY A 701 45.23 21.00 -22.61
CA GLY A 701 46.62 21.49 -22.73
C GLY A 701 47.55 21.01 -21.59
N LEU A 702 47.02 20.80 -20.38
CA LEU A 702 47.76 20.29 -19.23
C LEU A 702 47.95 18.75 -19.30
N LEU A 703 46.96 18.02 -19.84
CA LEU A 703 47.01 16.55 -20.04
C LEU A 703 47.92 16.12 -21.21
N ALA A 704 48.12 16.97 -22.23
CA ALA A 704 48.94 16.64 -23.40
C ALA A 704 50.42 16.36 -23.07
N ALA A 705 50.90 16.79 -21.91
CA ALA A 705 52.26 16.54 -21.43
C ALA A 705 52.44 15.18 -20.73
N GLN A 706 51.35 14.49 -20.35
CA GLN A 706 51.39 13.26 -19.55
C GLN A 706 50.77 12.05 -20.27
N ASP A 707 49.68 12.24 -21.03
CA ASP A 707 49.05 11.18 -21.83
C ASP A 707 48.40 11.79 -23.10
N PRO A 708 49.02 11.60 -24.28
CA PRO A 708 48.51 12.15 -25.54
C PRO A 708 47.16 11.56 -25.96
N ALA A 709 46.86 10.31 -25.60
CA ALA A 709 45.62 9.64 -26.01
C ALA A 709 44.43 10.11 -25.18
N ALA A 710 44.64 10.35 -23.87
CA ALA A 710 43.65 10.96 -23.00
C ALA A 710 43.39 12.43 -23.38
N ALA A 711 44.43 13.17 -23.79
CA ALA A 711 44.30 14.54 -24.27
C ALA A 711 43.47 14.63 -25.57
N GLU A 712 43.62 13.69 -26.51
CA GLU A 712 42.85 13.65 -27.76
C GLU A 712 41.38 13.24 -27.53
N ALA A 713 41.11 12.33 -26.58
CA ALA A 713 39.76 11.94 -26.18
C ALA A 713 38.98 13.09 -25.50
N MET A 714 39.66 13.84 -24.63
CA MET A 714 39.12 15.06 -24.01
C MET A 714 38.90 16.18 -25.03
N LYS A 715 39.72 16.25 -26.08
CA LYS A 715 39.49 17.14 -27.24
C LYS A 715 38.20 16.77 -27.97
N GLY A 716 37.98 15.47 -28.20
CA GLY A 716 36.74 14.94 -28.79
C GLY A 716 35.52 15.28 -27.96
N LEU A 717 35.58 15.07 -26.64
CA LEU A 717 34.52 15.42 -25.70
C LEU A 717 34.26 16.92 -25.63
N SER A 718 35.31 17.76 -25.59
CA SER A 718 35.15 19.22 -25.60
C SER A 718 34.55 19.73 -26.91
N THR A 719 34.84 19.08 -28.03
CA THR A 719 34.29 19.43 -29.34
C THR A 719 32.82 19.00 -29.44
N ILE A 720 32.47 17.86 -28.85
CA ILE A 720 31.08 17.40 -28.70
C ILE A 720 30.34 18.40 -27.81
N LEU A 721 30.84 18.69 -26.60
CA LEU A 721 30.23 19.60 -25.64
C LEU A 721 30.14 21.06 -26.13
N GLN A 722 31.13 21.54 -26.89
CA GLN A 722 31.09 22.86 -27.50
C GLN A 722 30.09 22.93 -28.65
N LYS A 723 29.98 21.89 -29.48
CA LYS A 723 28.88 21.78 -30.46
C LYS A 723 27.51 21.61 -29.77
N THR A 724 27.45 20.94 -28.63
CA THR A 724 26.24 20.81 -27.81
C THR A 724 25.87 22.16 -27.19
N ALA A 725 26.84 22.95 -26.72
CA ALA A 725 26.62 24.30 -26.17
C ALA A 725 26.25 25.33 -27.25
N GLU A 726 26.91 25.29 -28.42
CA GLU A 726 26.61 26.15 -29.57
C GLU A 726 25.26 25.79 -30.24
N ASN A 727 24.78 24.55 -30.09
CA ASN A 727 23.45 24.09 -30.53
C ASN A 727 22.39 24.05 -29.41
N GLY A 728 22.65 24.64 -28.24
CA GLY A 728 21.66 24.78 -27.17
C GLY A 728 21.30 23.50 -26.39
N GLY A 729 22.11 22.43 -26.48
CA GLY A 729 21.99 21.24 -25.64
C GLY A 729 21.79 19.90 -26.37
N GLU A 730 21.65 19.86 -27.71
CA GLU A 730 21.40 18.59 -28.42
C GLU A 730 22.68 17.79 -28.78
N ILE A 731 22.69 16.49 -28.42
CA ILE A 731 23.67 15.48 -28.88
C ILE A 731 22.99 14.55 -29.89
N VAL A 732 23.71 14.23 -30.97
CA VAL A 732 23.34 13.31 -32.06
C VAL A 732 23.36 11.84 -31.57
N PRO A 733 22.23 11.12 -31.42
CA PRO A 733 22.22 9.83 -30.69
C PRO A 733 22.53 8.58 -31.53
N ALA A 734 22.15 8.55 -32.81
CA ALA A 734 22.07 7.28 -33.54
C ALA A 734 23.45 6.65 -33.90
N GLU A 735 24.46 7.47 -34.20
CA GLU A 735 25.78 6.97 -34.62
C GLU A 735 26.66 6.57 -33.43
N ILE A 736 26.47 7.20 -32.26
CA ILE A 736 27.21 6.90 -31.03
C ILE A 736 26.76 5.55 -30.45
N ILE A 737 25.45 5.28 -30.42
CA ILE A 737 24.89 4.00 -29.94
C ILE A 737 25.27 2.83 -30.86
N HIS A 738 25.30 3.04 -32.18
CA HIS A 738 25.70 2.00 -33.13
C HIS A 738 27.21 1.68 -33.07
N ALA A 739 28.06 2.67 -32.80
CA ALA A 739 29.50 2.45 -32.68
C ALA A 739 29.90 1.77 -31.35
N LEU A 740 29.22 2.10 -30.24
CA LEU A 740 29.47 1.51 -28.92
C LEU A 740 28.99 0.05 -28.83
N THR A 741 27.90 -0.31 -29.51
CA THR A 741 27.36 -1.68 -29.53
C THR A 741 28.21 -2.65 -30.38
N GLN A 742 29.03 -2.15 -31.31
CA GLN A 742 29.97 -2.96 -32.10
C GLN A 742 31.43 -2.98 -31.59
N GLY A 743 31.70 -2.38 -30.41
CA GLY A 743 33.01 -2.45 -29.77
C GLY A 743 34.11 -1.61 -30.43
N LYS A 744 33.75 -0.56 -31.19
CA LYS A 744 34.73 0.37 -31.79
C LYS A 744 35.18 1.43 -30.78
N GLY A 745 36.46 1.78 -30.81
CA GLY A 745 37.03 2.81 -29.93
C GLY A 745 36.60 4.23 -30.30
N LEU A 746 36.59 5.12 -29.30
CA LEU A 746 36.25 6.56 -29.40
C LEU A 746 36.87 7.36 -30.58
N PRO A 747 38.07 7.06 -31.13
CA PRO A 747 38.63 7.80 -32.25
C PRO A 747 37.82 7.68 -33.56
N GLU A 748 37.14 6.54 -33.77
CA GLU A 748 36.38 6.30 -35.02
C GLU A 748 35.02 7.01 -35.04
N ILE A 749 34.51 7.36 -33.85
CA ILE A 749 33.20 8.00 -33.65
C ILE A 749 33.25 9.49 -34.04
N GLY A 750 34.40 10.15 -33.80
CA GLY A 750 34.59 11.58 -34.08
C GLY A 750 34.59 11.95 -35.57
N ALA A 751 34.94 11.01 -36.46
CA ALA A 751 34.97 11.25 -37.91
C ALA A 751 33.57 11.21 -38.56
N SER A 752 32.62 10.47 -37.96
CA SER A 752 31.25 10.29 -38.47
C SER A 752 30.37 11.52 -38.20
N LEU A 753 30.51 12.12 -37.01
CA LEU A 753 29.71 13.25 -36.52
C LEU A 753 29.99 14.60 -37.19
N ALA A 754 30.98 14.69 -38.09
CA ALA A 754 31.30 15.92 -38.81
C ALA A 754 30.38 16.18 -40.03
N ALA A 755 29.52 15.22 -40.40
CA ALA A 755 28.81 15.22 -41.69
C ALA A 755 27.33 15.63 -41.65
N SER A 756 26.69 15.77 -40.48
CA SER A 756 25.23 16.02 -40.36
C SER A 756 24.92 17.36 -39.68
N GLY A 757 24.20 18.24 -40.37
CA GLY A 757 23.94 19.63 -39.96
C GLY A 757 22.52 19.92 -39.44
N SER A 758 22.50 20.75 -38.38
CA SER A 758 21.47 21.56 -37.68
C SER A 758 19.98 21.58 -38.07
N ALA A 759 19.11 21.58 -37.03
CA ALA A 759 17.96 22.48 -36.88
C ALA A 759 17.61 22.66 -35.38
N SER A 760 17.41 23.90 -34.91
CA SER A 760 17.29 24.31 -33.48
C SER A 760 15.85 24.66 -33.06
N ILE A 761 15.37 24.29 -31.86
CA ILE A 761 14.02 24.63 -31.32
C ILE A 761 14.01 24.63 -29.75
N PRO A 762 13.31 25.58 -29.05
CA PRO A 762 13.44 25.88 -27.60
C PRO A 762 12.65 24.96 -26.61
N PRO A 763 12.93 25.02 -25.27
CA PRO A 763 12.38 24.14 -24.23
C PRO A 763 10.98 24.52 -23.70
N MET A 764 10.19 23.52 -23.30
CA MET A 764 8.76 23.62 -22.96
C MET A 764 8.50 23.88 -21.46
N THR A 765 7.66 24.88 -21.16
CA THR A 765 7.17 25.26 -19.80
C THR A 765 5.79 24.62 -19.52
N PRO A 766 5.49 24.14 -18.29
CA PRO A 766 4.17 23.58 -17.96
C PRO A 766 3.04 24.62 -17.96
N CYS A 767 1.79 24.18 -18.19
CA CYS A 767 0.60 25.05 -18.10
C CYS A 767 0.27 25.38 -16.62
N GLU A 768 0.67 26.57 -16.16
CA GLU A 768 0.58 27.00 -14.74
C GLU A 768 -0.73 27.71 -14.34
N THR A 769 -1.68 27.92 -15.26
CA THR A 769 -2.95 28.61 -14.96
C THR A 769 -4.11 27.62 -14.83
N GLN A 770 -5.05 27.83 -13.89
CA GLN A 770 -6.29 27.01 -13.73
C GLN A 770 -7.26 27.05 -14.95
N MET A 771 -6.83 27.59 -16.09
CA MET A 771 -7.51 27.59 -17.39
C MET A 771 -6.63 26.90 -18.45
N PRO A 772 -7.21 26.25 -19.47
CA PRO A 772 -6.43 25.62 -20.55
C PRO A 772 -5.47 26.57 -21.27
N CYS A 773 -4.21 26.15 -21.45
CA CYS A 773 -3.15 26.96 -22.07
C CYS A 773 -2.95 26.60 -23.55
N PRO A 774 -3.03 27.55 -24.50
CA PRO A 774 -2.65 27.27 -25.89
C PRO A 774 -1.14 27.07 -26.03
N PHE A 775 -0.71 26.22 -26.97
CA PHE A 775 0.68 26.06 -27.38
C PHE A 775 0.82 26.04 -28.91
N GLU A 776 1.98 26.47 -29.40
CA GLU A 776 2.36 26.36 -30.81
C GLU A 776 3.86 26.07 -30.91
N VAL A 777 4.21 25.00 -31.62
CA VAL A 777 5.59 24.62 -31.97
C VAL A 777 5.72 24.77 -33.49
N SER A 778 6.78 25.42 -33.95
CA SER A 778 6.95 25.75 -35.37
C SER A 778 7.53 24.63 -36.23
N THR A 779 8.16 23.60 -35.63
CA THR A 779 8.98 22.63 -36.38
C THR A 779 9.04 21.26 -35.68
N PRO A 780 8.40 20.21 -36.22
CA PRO A 780 7.32 20.29 -37.19
C PRO A 780 6.14 21.07 -36.60
N LYS A 781 5.39 21.78 -37.47
CA LYS A 781 4.30 22.64 -37.01
C LYS A 781 3.24 21.82 -36.26
N LEU A 782 2.99 22.18 -35.01
CA LEU A 782 1.99 21.55 -34.15
C LEU A 782 1.48 22.58 -33.15
N SER A 783 0.18 22.82 -33.14
CA SER A 783 -0.48 23.72 -32.19
C SER A 783 -1.68 23.05 -31.54
N GLY A 784 -2.01 23.46 -30.33
CA GLY A 784 -3.14 22.92 -29.58
C GLY A 784 -3.35 23.62 -28.25
N THR A 785 -4.08 22.97 -27.36
CA THR A 785 -4.40 23.47 -26.02
C THR A 785 -4.10 22.39 -24.98
N LEU A 786 -3.40 22.76 -23.90
CA LEU A 786 -3.07 21.90 -22.77
C LEU A 786 -4.00 22.18 -21.58
N PRO A 787 -4.44 21.14 -20.86
CA PRO A 787 -5.06 21.29 -19.54
C PRO A 787 -4.04 21.78 -18.49
N PHE A 788 -4.54 22.26 -17.35
CA PHE A 788 -3.69 22.70 -16.23
C PHE A 788 -2.72 21.59 -15.78
N GLY A 789 -1.46 21.92 -15.56
CA GLY A 789 -0.41 20.99 -15.14
C GLY A 789 0.19 20.13 -16.26
N TRP A 790 -0.37 20.18 -17.48
CA TRP A 790 0.17 19.45 -18.63
C TRP A 790 1.31 20.19 -19.31
N ARG A 791 2.24 19.40 -19.87
CA ARG A 791 3.35 19.83 -20.72
C ARG A 791 3.40 18.98 -21.98
N ILE A 792 3.96 19.50 -23.06
CA ILE A 792 4.23 18.75 -24.28
C ILE A 792 5.76 18.63 -24.47
N SER A 793 6.25 17.56 -25.09
CA SER A 793 7.64 17.40 -25.51
C SER A 793 7.89 18.07 -26.86
N GLN A 794 9.14 18.33 -27.22
CA GLN A 794 9.45 18.72 -28.60
C GLN A 794 8.82 17.72 -29.59
N PRO A 795 7.96 18.16 -30.51
CA PRO A 795 7.44 17.30 -31.54
C PRO A 795 8.56 16.86 -32.49
N GLY A 796 8.58 15.59 -32.88
CA GLY A 796 9.50 15.02 -33.86
C GLY A 796 8.74 14.47 -35.07
N MET A 797 9.44 13.70 -35.91
CA MET A 797 8.82 12.93 -36.99
C MET A 797 9.07 11.43 -36.77
N THR A 798 8.04 10.59 -36.90
CA THR A 798 8.19 9.13 -36.93
C THR A 798 8.92 8.68 -38.20
N PRO A 799 9.47 7.45 -38.23
CA PRO A 799 10.07 6.87 -39.43
C PRO A 799 9.11 6.82 -40.65
N GLN A 800 7.80 6.83 -40.43
CA GLN A 800 6.79 6.90 -41.49
C GLN A 800 6.39 8.34 -41.87
N GLY A 801 7.08 9.36 -41.37
CA GLY A 801 6.87 10.78 -41.72
C GLY A 801 5.68 11.47 -41.04
N LYS A 802 5.14 10.90 -39.95
CA LYS A 802 4.08 11.52 -39.13
C LYS A 802 4.70 12.35 -38.00
N ILE A 803 4.05 13.43 -37.58
CA ILE A 803 4.53 14.21 -36.41
C ILE A 803 4.32 13.38 -35.15
N ASN A 804 5.32 13.26 -34.28
CA ASN A 804 5.14 12.63 -32.98
C ASN A 804 5.43 13.60 -31.83
N ALA A 805 4.78 13.43 -30.69
CA ALA A 805 5.01 14.24 -29.50
C ALA A 805 4.53 13.51 -28.24
N TRP A 806 5.08 13.83 -27.08
CA TRP A 806 4.60 13.35 -25.77
C TRP A 806 3.90 14.48 -25.04
N PHE A 807 2.84 14.18 -24.31
CA PHE A 807 2.18 15.11 -23.39
C PHE A 807 2.21 14.49 -22.00
N THR A 808 2.63 15.22 -20.96
CA THR A 808 2.74 14.67 -19.60
C THR A 808 2.18 15.59 -18.54
N ALA A 809 1.70 15.03 -17.43
CA ALA A 809 1.27 15.73 -16.22
C ALA A 809 1.43 14.80 -15.00
N PHE A 810 1.14 15.31 -13.80
CA PHE A 810 1.02 14.50 -12.58
C PHE A 810 -0.34 14.76 -11.94
N ASP A 811 -0.95 13.74 -11.34
CA ASP A 811 -2.16 13.92 -10.52
C ASP A 811 -1.82 14.37 -9.09
N PRO A 812 -2.81 14.78 -8.27
CA PRO A 812 -2.55 15.22 -6.88
C PRO A 812 -1.97 14.14 -5.96
N ALA A 813 -1.99 12.87 -6.37
CA ALA A 813 -1.39 11.75 -5.66
C ALA A 813 0.03 11.42 -6.18
N GLY A 814 0.59 12.25 -7.08
CA GLY A 814 1.94 12.10 -7.62
C GLY A 814 2.06 11.12 -8.79
N ASN A 815 0.97 10.56 -9.30
CA ASN A 815 1.04 9.60 -10.41
C ASN A 815 1.25 10.30 -11.76
N MET A 816 2.16 9.77 -12.59
CA MET A 816 2.45 10.33 -13.92
C MET A 816 1.34 10.02 -14.94
N LYS A 817 0.85 11.07 -15.61
CA LYS A 817 -0.06 11.05 -16.75
C LYS A 817 0.74 11.25 -18.06
N LYS A 818 0.50 10.47 -19.12
CA LYS A 818 1.29 10.49 -20.37
C LYS A 818 0.47 10.14 -21.62
N LEU A 819 0.42 11.04 -22.61
CA LEU A 819 -0.13 10.82 -23.95
C LEU A 819 0.95 10.86 -25.02
N GLY A 820 0.83 10.05 -26.06
CA GLY A 820 1.75 9.97 -27.20
C GLY A 820 1.04 10.21 -28.53
N LEU A 821 1.42 11.27 -29.25
CA LEU A 821 0.95 11.53 -30.62
C LEU A 821 1.80 10.71 -31.59
N ASN A 822 1.16 9.86 -32.39
CA ASN A 822 1.74 8.90 -33.32
C ASN A 822 2.92 8.11 -32.69
N GLN A 823 2.76 7.72 -31.41
CA GLN A 823 3.73 6.90 -30.68
C GLN A 823 3.25 5.46 -30.61
N ASP A 824 4.18 4.51 -30.72
CA ASP A 824 3.87 3.08 -30.68
C ASP A 824 3.69 2.59 -29.24
N GLY A 825 2.76 1.66 -29.00
CA GLY A 825 2.57 1.02 -27.70
C GLY A 825 1.64 1.77 -26.74
N GLY A 826 0.87 2.74 -27.22
CA GLY A 826 -0.18 3.38 -26.46
C GLY A 826 -1.53 2.67 -26.63
N GLU A 827 -2.41 2.81 -25.64
CA GLU A 827 -3.80 2.31 -25.67
C GLU A 827 -4.79 3.48 -25.82
N ALA A 828 -6.08 3.21 -25.98
CA ALA A 828 -7.15 4.22 -26.04
C ALA A 828 -6.91 5.37 -27.04
N CYS A 829 -6.36 5.05 -28.21
CA CYS A 829 -5.99 6.02 -29.22
C CYS A 829 -7.19 6.78 -29.81
N VAL A 830 -7.07 8.11 -29.87
CA VAL A 830 -8.07 9.00 -30.48
C VAL A 830 -7.52 9.65 -31.75
N PRO A 831 -8.33 9.74 -32.83
CA PRO A 831 -7.92 10.42 -34.05
C PRO A 831 -7.91 11.95 -33.85
N THR A 832 -6.83 12.59 -34.30
CA THR A 832 -6.64 14.06 -34.26
C THR A 832 -6.27 14.56 -35.66
N ALA A 833 -6.29 15.88 -35.88
CA ALA A 833 -5.85 16.45 -37.16
C ALA A 833 -4.34 16.25 -37.43
N ALA A 834 -3.54 15.98 -36.38
CA ALA A 834 -2.10 15.73 -36.47
C ALA A 834 -1.72 14.23 -36.50
N GLY A 835 -2.71 13.34 -36.42
CA GLY A 835 -2.53 11.87 -36.39
C GLY A 835 -3.22 11.25 -35.18
N GLU A 836 -2.71 10.13 -34.69
CA GLU A 836 -3.36 9.34 -33.64
C GLU A 836 -2.73 9.64 -32.27
N LEU A 837 -3.51 10.06 -31.28
CA LEU A 837 -3.04 10.37 -29.93
C LEU A 837 -3.45 9.25 -28.98
N CYS A 838 -2.47 8.55 -28.41
CA CYS A 838 -2.68 7.36 -27.57
C CYS A 838 -2.28 7.62 -26.11
N GLU A 839 -2.89 6.92 -25.18
CA GLU A 839 -2.56 6.95 -23.75
C GLU A 839 -1.44 5.95 -23.44
N HIS A 840 -0.44 6.37 -22.66
CA HIS A 840 0.71 5.54 -22.30
C HIS A 840 0.92 5.40 -20.79
N THR A 841 0.22 6.19 -19.99
CA THR A 841 0.05 5.87 -18.58
C THR A 841 -1.41 5.91 -18.20
N PRO A 842 -1.80 5.11 -17.21
CA PRO A 842 -3.09 5.24 -16.57
C PRO A 842 -3.31 6.62 -15.92
N TYR A 843 -4.57 6.92 -15.54
CA TYR A 843 -4.97 8.10 -14.74
C TYR A 843 -5.16 9.42 -15.52
N ILE A 844 -5.38 9.35 -16.84
CA ILE A 844 -5.67 10.52 -17.68
C ILE A 844 -7.18 10.67 -17.83
N SER A 845 -7.75 11.85 -17.56
CA SER A 845 -9.20 12.03 -17.72
C SER A 845 -9.58 12.19 -19.19
N THR A 846 -10.75 11.68 -19.57
CA THR A 846 -11.26 11.79 -20.95
C THR A 846 -11.43 13.24 -21.40
N ASP A 847 -11.72 14.16 -20.48
CA ASP A 847 -11.80 15.60 -20.77
C ASP A 847 -10.42 16.19 -21.09
N GLU A 848 -9.36 15.79 -20.37
CA GLU A 848 -7.97 16.19 -20.66
C GLU A 848 -7.53 15.66 -22.03
N VAL A 849 -7.81 14.39 -22.34
CA VAL A 849 -7.51 13.79 -23.65
C VAL A 849 -8.29 14.48 -24.76
N SER A 850 -9.61 14.69 -24.56
CA SER A 850 -10.49 15.30 -25.55
C SER A 850 -10.11 16.75 -25.83
N LEU A 851 -9.66 17.49 -24.82
CA LEU A 851 -9.18 18.86 -24.97
C LEU A 851 -7.89 18.93 -25.79
N ILE A 852 -6.92 18.05 -25.50
CA ILE A 852 -5.66 17.98 -26.26
C ILE A 852 -5.99 17.50 -27.68
N ALA A 853 -6.61 16.33 -27.83
CA ALA A 853 -6.94 15.70 -29.11
C ALA A 853 -7.79 16.60 -30.02
N GLY A 854 -8.80 17.26 -29.46
CA GLY A 854 -9.72 18.13 -30.19
C GLY A 854 -9.14 19.50 -30.57
N SER A 855 -8.04 19.92 -29.95
CA SER A 855 -7.38 21.19 -30.25
C SER A 855 -6.14 21.04 -31.13
N LEU A 856 -5.62 19.81 -31.29
CA LEU A 856 -4.41 19.54 -32.07
C LEU A 856 -4.60 19.86 -33.56
N THR A 857 -3.73 20.73 -34.06
CA THR A 857 -3.66 21.19 -35.45
C THR A 857 -2.22 21.14 -35.94
N ARG A 858 -2.04 20.75 -37.21
CA ARG A 858 -0.75 20.60 -37.90
C ARG A 858 -0.59 21.66 -38.98
#